data_AF-A0A812XGL8-F1
#
_entry.id   AF-A0A812XGL8-F1
#
_cell.length_a   1.000
_cell.length_b   1.000
_cell.length_c   1.000
_cell.angle_alpha   90.00
_cell.angle_beta   90.00
_cell.angle_gamma   90.00
#
_symmetry.space_group_name_H-M   'P 1'
#
loop_
_entity.id
_entity.type
_entity.pdbx_description
1 polymer ?
#
loop_
_entity_poly.entity_id
_entity_poly.type
_entity_poly.pdbx_seq_one_letter_code
_entity_poly.pdbx_strand_id
1 'polypeptide(L)'
;MDKCIQCNVCSAICPHAVIRPFLLSHAELKKAPDAFDARKATGGNTYAGLHFRIQASPNDCTGCEVCTNACPVGALSMLPRLESLDKGHGDNWDYAMSIPNRGKRFDANTLKGSQFQEPLLEFSGACEGCGETPYAKLVTQMFGKRLIVANATGCSSIWGGTAGWVPYATDKESGKGTAWGNSLFEDNAEYGLGQVIHVRQRRRQLRDRVEAALARAGKSLSVALRSLLEQWLEFGEDGIISERLSDEILPLLNAEQGKAKEIAELIRLKDMFTKPSMWMFGGDGWANDIGYGGIDHAIASGSNVKICVLDTEVYSNTGGQSSKSTPMGAVAKFAQAGRDQRKKDLGAMAMAYQHVYVASVAIGANYKQCVEAFAEAEKYDGPALLMCYAPCIEHRFFKTGLSAMSLDQRDAVECGYWPLYRFNPHLAKIGDNPFILDSKKVTGDVMKFLNRQNRYAQLVRSSPAVAEKLQGELQVYLKQRHASLKAKATELSQDVAALKDGLKQANSVAEPVLIAFGSDTGVTEQVAKKFAGLCAERGVQVRRTCDLDEISDMEELKAAALGATMVVMCSTCGHGDFPQNAGLFWSSLSSTTLAPKELDGVRFCVFGMGDRSYHDSFCEAAKKIEERFVKLGATRILDMGIGDDRDEDKWETGFTAWLPKFWAAIKAPEPVDDGRPKTPLFEVKYHENAAAVTAAMVPPGAQLLTVTENRRLTPNEYERDIRHVALSLQGVDFPFDLGDAVALYPENLPQDGSIVSDLYE
;
A
#
# COMPACT_ATOMS: atom_id res chain seq x y z
N MET A 1 -14.91 14.40 -20.96
CA MET A 1 -13.90 13.52 -20.31
C MET A 1 -12.43 13.92 -20.57
N ASP A 2 -12.15 14.94 -21.39
CA ASP A 2 -10.80 15.21 -21.92
C ASP A 2 -9.77 15.68 -20.89
N LYS A 3 -10.20 16.40 -19.85
CA LYS A 3 -9.32 16.83 -18.75
C LYS A 3 -9.02 15.72 -17.74
N CYS A 4 -9.78 14.62 -17.73
CA CYS A 4 -9.66 13.59 -16.71
C CYS A 4 -8.36 12.79 -16.86
N ILE A 5 -7.59 12.69 -15.77
CA ILE A 5 -6.36 11.89 -15.68
C ILE A 5 -6.58 10.48 -15.10
N GLN A 6 -7.84 10.05 -14.94
CA GLN A 6 -8.22 8.70 -14.48
C GLN A 6 -7.62 8.32 -13.10
N CYS A 7 -7.54 9.28 -12.17
CA CYS A 7 -6.90 9.08 -10.85
C CYS A 7 -7.82 8.52 -9.76
N ASN A 8 -9.13 8.44 -10.01
CA ASN A 8 -10.17 7.99 -9.07
C ASN A 8 -10.30 8.76 -7.73
N VAL A 9 -9.58 9.87 -7.54
CA VAL A 9 -9.65 10.71 -6.32
C VAL A 9 -11.09 11.17 -6.03
N CYS A 10 -11.84 11.55 -7.06
CA CYS A 10 -13.23 11.98 -6.93
C CYS A 10 -14.15 10.89 -6.34
N SER A 11 -13.92 9.62 -6.67
CA SER A 11 -14.63 8.47 -6.09
C SER A 11 -14.14 8.18 -4.67
N ALA A 12 -12.83 8.28 -4.45
CA ALA A 12 -12.23 8.01 -3.14
C ALA A 12 -12.81 8.93 -2.06
N ILE A 13 -12.96 10.21 -2.37
CA ILE A 13 -13.40 11.24 -1.42
C ILE A 13 -14.91 11.40 -1.34
N CYS A 14 -15.67 10.76 -2.23
CA CYS A 14 -17.11 10.91 -2.26
C CYS A 14 -17.73 10.31 -0.98
N PRO A 15 -18.47 11.10 -0.18
CA PRO A 15 -19.06 10.63 1.06
C PRO A 15 -20.29 9.72 0.88
N HIS A 16 -20.81 9.60 -0.34
CA HIS A 16 -22.07 8.87 -0.60
C HIS A 16 -21.92 7.79 -1.68
N ALA A 17 -20.71 7.56 -2.19
CA ALA A 17 -20.43 6.65 -3.31
C ALA A 17 -21.24 6.97 -4.59
N VAL A 18 -21.60 8.23 -4.82
CA VAL A 18 -22.46 8.66 -5.95
C VAL A 18 -21.67 9.00 -7.21
N ILE A 19 -20.34 8.95 -7.18
CA ILE A 19 -19.47 9.14 -8.33
C ILE A 19 -18.45 8.00 -8.35
N ARG A 20 -18.45 7.20 -9.41
CA ARG A 20 -17.68 5.95 -9.49
C ARG A 20 -16.92 5.85 -10.81
N PRO A 21 -15.75 5.20 -10.82
CA PRO A 21 -15.07 4.83 -12.04
C PRO A 21 -15.63 3.51 -12.59
N PHE A 22 -15.83 3.48 -13.90
CA PHE A 22 -16.28 2.31 -14.64
C PHE A 22 -15.26 1.96 -15.72
N LEU A 23 -15.04 0.67 -15.90
CA LEU A 23 -14.19 0.11 -16.95
C LEU A 23 -15.04 -0.77 -17.86
N LEU A 24 -15.03 -0.46 -19.15
CA LEU A 24 -15.86 -1.09 -20.16
C LEU A 24 -15.01 -1.78 -21.22
N SER A 25 -15.44 -2.94 -21.69
CA SER A 25 -14.89 -3.50 -22.94
C SER A 25 -15.34 -2.68 -24.14
N HIS A 26 -14.70 -2.88 -25.28
CA HIS A 26 -15.11 -2.23 -26.52
C HIS A 26 -16.53 -2.64 -26.96
N ALA A 27 -16.94 -3.89 -26.71
CA ALA A 27 -18.28 -4.37 -27.01
C ALA A 27 -19.36 -3.76 -26.11
N GLU A 28 -19.04 -3.51 -24.84
CA GLU A 28 -19.91 -2.78 -23.92
C GLU A 28 -20.04 -1.32 -24.35
N LEU A 29 -18.93 -0.64 -24.66
CA LEU A 29 -18.97 0.75 -25.12
C LEU A 29 -19.89 0.94 -26.36
N LYS A 30 -19.92 -0.02 -27.29
CA LYS A 30 -20.82 0.02 -28.46
C LYS A 30 -22.32 -0.08 -28.11
N LYS A 31 -22.66 -0.63 -26.94
CA LYS A 31 -24.03 -0.77 -26.44
C LYS A 31 -24.43 0.37 -25.50
N ALA A 32 -23.50 1.27 -25.18
CA ALA A 32 -23.76 2.36 -24.26
C ALA A 32 -24.69 3.40 -24.89
N PRO A 33 -25.45 4.17 -24.07
CA PRO A 33 -26.25 5.28 -24.56
C PRO A 33 -25.40 6.30 -25.32
N ASP A 34 -26.00 7.04 -26.26
CA ASP A 34 -25.27 8.02 -27.09
C ASP A 34 -24.52 9.09 -26.27
N ALA A 35 -25.04 9.44 -25.09
CA ALA A 35 -24.44 10.40 -24.17
C ALA A 35 -23.31 9.80 -23.28
N PHE A 36 -22.96 8.53 -23.46
CA PHE A 36 -21.98 7.81 -22.63
C PHE A 36 -20.55 7.98 -23.15
N ASP A 37 -19.99 9.18 -22.98
CA ASP A 37 -18.58 9.47 -23.32
C ASP A 37 -17.59 8.66 -22.45
N ALA A 38 -16.74 7.84 -23.06
CA ALA A 38 -15.68 7.11 -22.38
C ALA A 38 -14.36 7.23 -23.16
N ARG A 39 -13.24 7.19 -22.43
CA ARG A 39 -11.89 7.30 -23.03
C ARG A 39 -11.13 6.00 -22.88
N LYS A 40 -10.14 5.73 -23.72
CA LYS A 40 -9.22 4.59 -23.52
C LYS A 40 -8.68 4.61 -22.10
N ALA A 41 -8.78 3.50 -21.39
CA ALA A 41 -8.25 3.39 -20.04
C ALA A 41 -6.72 3.47 -20.09
N THR A 42 -6.13 4.27 -19.20
CA THR A 42 -4.67 4.48 -19.16
C THR A 42 -4.05 3.73 -17.98
N GLY A 43 -3.00 2.97 -18.27
CA GLY A 43 -2.24 2.16 -17.32
C GLY A 43 -1.57 0.97 -18.01
N GLY A 44 -0.91 0.10 -17.23
CA GLY A 44 -0.31 -1.15 -17.74
C GLY A 44 -1.35 -2.21 -18.10
N ASN A 45 -0.91 -3.45 -18.26
CA ASN A 45 -1.69 -4.56 -18.85
C ASN A 45 -3.05 -4.81 -18.18
N THR A 46 -3.23 -4.47 -16.90
CA THR A 46 -4.52 -4.57 -16.19
C THR A 46 -5.64 -3.69 -16.80
N TYR A 47 -5.28 -2.65 -17.56
CA TYR A 47 -6.20 -1.73 -18.24
C TYR A 47 -6.36 -2.01 -19.74
N ALA A 48 -5.58 -2.94 -20.30
CA ALA A 48 -5.53 -3.18 -21.74
C ALA A 48 -6.92 -3.53 -22.30
N GLY A 49 -7.30 -2.84 -23.40
CA GLY A 49 -8.58 -3.05 -24.08
C GLY A 49 -9.81 -2.44 -23.43
N LEU A 50 -9.63 -1.79 -22.29
CA LEU A 50 -10.73 -1.19 -21.56
C LEU A 50 -10.87 0.30 -21.86
N HIS A 51 -12.09 0.80 -21.69
CA HIS A 51 -12.44 2.20 -21.72
C HIS A 51 -12.86 2.62 -20.33
N PHE A 52 -12.40 3.78 -19.91
CA PHE A 52 -12.63 4.37 -18.61
C PHE A 52 -13.67 5.50 -18.71
N ARG A 53 -14.61 5.49 -17.76
CA ARG A 53 -15.54 6.59 -17.52
C ARG A 53 -15.67 6.86 -16.02
N ILE A 54 -15.70 8.13 -15.63
CA ILE A 54 -16.26 8.54 -14.34
C ILE A 54 -17.73 8.86 -14.56
N GLN A 55 -18.61 8.22 -13.81
CA GLN A 55 -20.06 8.42 -13.90
C GLN A 55 -20.62 8.73 -12.52
N ALA A 56 -21.51 9.72 -12.45
CA ALA A 56 -22.18 10.13 -11.22
C ALA A 56 -23.67 9.79 -11.26
N SER A 57 -24.26 9.46 -10.11
CA SER A 57 -25.71 9.30 -9.94
C SER A 57 -26.34 10.67 -9.70
N PRO A 58 -27.16 11.20 -10.62
CA PRO A 58 -27.83 12.48 -10.41
C PRO A 58 -28.96 12.41 -9.37
N ASN A 59 -29.45 11.21 -9.04
CA ASN A 59 -30.55 11.04 -8.09
C ASN A 59 -30.08 10.82 -6.66
N ASP A 60 -28.87 10.26 -6.47
CA ASP A 60 -28.31 10.02 -5.15
C ASP A 60 -27.33 11.12 -4.72
N CYS A 61 -26.82 11.92 -5.66
CA CYS A 61 -25.87 12.98 -5.37
C CYS A 61 -26.47 14.07 -4.47
N THR A 62 -25.75 14.39 -3.41
CA THR A 62 -26.11 15.44 -2.45
C THR A 62 -25.66 16.84 -2.85
N GLY A 63 -25.02 17.00 -4.01
CA GLY A 63 -24.56 18.32 -4.48
C GLY A 63 -23.38 18.91 -3.69
N CYS A 64 -22.71 18.14 -2.83
CA CYS A 64 -21.71 18.66 -1.88
C CYS A 64 -20.41 19.25 -2.49
N GLU A 65 -20.16 19.09 -3.79
CA GLU A 65 -18.98 19.61 -4.51
C GLU A 65 -17.60 19.12 -4.02
N VAL A 66 -17.54 18.18 -3.07
CA VAL A 66 -16.26 17.65 -2.56
C VAL A 66 -15.42 17.03 -3.69
N CYS A 67 -16.06 16.27 -4.58
CA CYS A 67 -15.37 15.63 -5.70
C CYS A 67 -14.83 16.64 -6.72
N THR A 68 -15.52 17.77 -6.94
CA THR A 68 -15.05 18.82 -7.84
C THR A 68 -13.87 19.56 -7.23
N ASN A 69 -13.94 19.89 -5.93
CA ASN A 69 -12.87 20.59 -5.22
C ASN A 69 -11.61 19.73 -4.99
N ALA A 70 -11.77 18.42 -4.90
CA ALA A 70 -10.65 17.47 -4.80
C ALA A 70 -10.00 17.13 -6.16
N CYS A 71 -10.62 17.50 -7.28
CA CYS A 71 -10.11 17.13 -8.60
C CYS A 71 -8.80 17.89 -8.92
N PRO A 72 -7.66 17.21 -9.13
CA PRO A 72 -6.37 17.88 -9.30
C PRO A 72 -6.24 18.65 -10.61
N VAL A 73 -7.11 18.37 -11.58
CA VAL A 73 -7.06 18.89 -12.95
C VAL A 73 -8.34 19.61 -13.36
N GLY A 74 -9.26 19.85 -12.42
CA GLY A 74 -10.53 20.55 -12.69
C GLY A 74 -11.36 19.90 -13.80
N ALA A 75 -11.44 18.56 -13.80
CA ALA A 75 -12.18 17.80 -14.81
C ALA A 75 -13.67 17.60 -14.49
N LEU A 76 -14.15 18.07 -13.33
CA LEU A 76 -15.52 17.94 -12.88
C LEU A 76 -16.13 19.33 -12.67
N SER A 77 -17.40 19.50 -13.06
CA SER A 77 -18.17 20.73 -12.87
C SER A 77 -19.56 20.39 -12.34
N MET A 78 -20.08 21.18 -11.41
CA MET A 78 -21.45 21.05 -10.92
C MET A 78 -22.45 21.51 -11.98
N LEU A 79 -23.55 20.77 -12.11
CA LEU A 79 -24.71 21.12 -12.93
C LEU A 79 -25.98 20.98 -12.07
N PRO A 80 -27.03 21.77 -12.36
CA PRO A 80 -28.36 21.53 -11.80
C PRO A 80 -28.81 20.09 -12.06
N ARG A 81 -29.54 19.49 -11.10
CA ARG A 81 -30.00 18.10 -11.21
C ARG A 81 -30.85 17.85 -12.45
N LEU A 82 -31.83 18.72 -12.73
CA LEU A 82 -32.70 18.57 -13.91
C LEU A 82 -31.90 18.65 -15.21
N GLU A 83 -30.98 19.61 -15.32
CA GLU A 83 -30.08 19.71 -16.48
C GLU A 83 -29.19 18.47 -16.63
N SER A 84 -28.73 17.88 -15.52
CA SER A 84 -27.98 16.61 -15.56
C SER A 84 -28.82 15.46 -16.10
N LEU A 85 -30.10 15.39 -15.72
CA LEU A 85 -31.04 14.39 -16.24
C LEU A 85 -31.32 14.62 -17.72
N ASP A 86 -31.56 15.87 -18.14
CA ASP A 86 -31.79 16.24 -19.55
C ASP A 86 -30.57 15.89 -20.44
N LYS A 87 -29.37 15.94 -19.88
CA LYS A 87 -28.12 15.51 -20.52
C LYS A 87 -27.90 13.98 -20.53
N GLY A 88 -28.88 13.20 -20.07
CA GLY A 88 -28.83 11.73 -20.08
C GLY A 88 -27.97 11.13 -18.96
N HIS A 89 -27.60 11.87 -17.91
CA HIS A 89 -26.79 11.30 -16.83
C HIS A 89 -27.53 10.25 -15.99
N GLY A 90 -28.87 10.24 -16.00
CA GLY A 90 -29.69 9.18 -15.39
C GLY A 90 -29.50 7.85 -16.12
N ASP A 91 -29.83 7.82 -17.41
CA ASP A 91 -29.68 6.63 -18.26
C ASP A 91 -28.22 6.14 -18.30
N ASN A 92 -27.26 7.07 -18.31
CA ASN A 92 -25.84 6.72 -18.22
C ASN A 92 -25.46 6.07 -16.89
N TRP A 93 -26.07 6.50 -15.77
CA TRP A 93 -25.84 5.86 -14.46
C TRP A 93 -26.41 4.45 -14.44
N ASP A 94 -27.66 4.28 -14.90
CA ASP A 94 -28.33 2.97 -14.96
C ASP A 94 -27.55 2.00 -15.86
N TYR A 95 -27.09 2.48 -17.02
CA TYR A 95 -26.23 1.70 -17.90
C TYR A 95 -24.90 1.35 -17.24
N ALA A 96 -24.20 2.30 -16.62
CA ALA A 96 -22.94 2.04 -15.94
C ALA A 96 -23.08 0.98 -14.83
N MET A 97 -24.17 1.01 -14.07
CA MET A 97 -24.46 0.06 -13.01
C MET A 97 -24.81 -1.35 -13.49
N SER A 98 -25.15 -1.51 -14.78
CA SER A 98 -25.33 -2.80 -15.45
C SER A 98 -24.02 -3.47 -15.86
N ILE A 99 -22.91 -2.73 -15.88
CA ILE A 99 -21.61 -3.21 -16.36
C ILE A 99 -20.97 -4.09 -15.29
N PRO A 100 -20.41 -5.26 -15.66
CA PRO A 100 -19.70 -6.11 -14.70
C PRO A 100 -18.56 -5.35 -14.01
N ASN A 101 -18.44 -5.52 -12.69
CA ASN A 101 -17.34 -4.93 -11.94
C ASN A 101 -16.02 -5.64 -12.29
N ARG A 102 -14.99 -4.86 -12.66
CA ARG A 102 -13.66 -5.39 -13.03
C ARG A 102 -12.59 -5.16 -11.95
N GLY A 103 -13.01 -4.90 -10.71
CA GLY A 103 -12.15 -4.62 -9.56
C GLY A 103 -11.14 -5.71 -9.27
N LYS A 104 -11.47 -6.99 -9.51
CA LYS A 104 -10.56 -8.14 -9.36
C LYS A 104 -9.25 -8.04 -10.16
N ARG A 105 -9.18 -7.17 -11.18
CA ARG A 105 -7.94 -6.90 -11.94
C ARG A 105 -6.95 -5.98 -11.21
N PHE A 106 -7.34 -5.39 -10.09
CA PHE A 106 -6.57 -4.36 -9.39
C PHE A 106 -6.35 -4.71 -7.93
N ASP A 107 -5.18 -4.33 -7.42
CA ASP A 107 -4.90 -4.40 -5.98
C ASP A 107 -5.77 -3.39 -5.22
N ALA A 108 -6.65 -3.92 -4.37
CA ALA A 108 -7.56 -3.15 -3.51
C ALA A 108 -6.80 -2.28 -2.49
N ASN A 109 -5.52 -2.56 -2.21
CA ASN A 109 -4.67 -1.79 -1.31
C ASN A 109 -3.95 -0.61 -1.99
N THR A 110 -4.43 -0.19 -3.16
CA THR A 110 -3.95 1.01 -3.85
C THR A 110 -5.06 2.05 -3.98
N LEU A 111 -4.69 3.33 -4.11
CA LEU A 111 -5.68 4.40 -4.34
C LEU A 111 -6.56 4.09 -5.57
N LYS A 112 -5.95 3.79 -6.72
CA LYS A 112 -6.71 3.59 -7.95
C LYS A 112 -7.48 2.27 -7.92
N GLY A 113 -6.86 1.19 -7.43
CA GLY A 113 -7.45 -0.15 -7.38
C GLY A 113 -8.58 -0.30 -6.36
N SER A 114 -8.49 0.34 -5.18
CA SER A 114 -9.60 0.37 -4.20
C SER A 114 -10.87 0.94 -4.81
N GLN A 115 -10.76 1.94 -5.70
CA GLN A 115 -11.92 2.59 -6.29
C GLN A 115 -12.54 1.83 -7.46
N PHE A 116 -11.87 0.81 -7.98
CA PHE A 116 -12.49 -0.14 -8.92
C PHE A 116 -13.24 -1.27 -8.22
N GLN A 117 -13.03 -1.45 -6.91
CA GLN A 117 -13.86 -2.36 -6.11
C GLN A 117 -15.26 -1.78 -5.94
N GLU A 118 -16.27 -2.65 -5.86
CA GLU A 118 -17.63 -2.26 -5.54
C GLU A 118 -17.66 -1.65 -4.12
N PRO A 119 -18.16 -0.41 -3.94
CA PRO A 119 -18.36 0.14 -2.60
C PRO A 119 -19.56 -0.55 -1.95
N LEU A 120 -19.34 -1.20 -0.81
CA LEU A 120 -20.40 -1.86 -0.03
C LEU A 120 -20.93 -0.97 1.10
N LEU A 121 -20.66 0.33 1.01
CA LEU A 121 -21.31 1.40 1.75
C LEU A 121 -21.65 2.51 0.75
N GLU A 122 -22.94 2.70 0.48
CA GLU A 122 -23.43 3.64 -0.52
C GLU A 122 -24.69 4.37 -0.04
N PHE A 123 -24.89 5.61 -0.50
CA PHE A 123 -26.13 6.37 -0.32
C PHE A 123 -26.59 6.53 1.14
N SER A 124 -25.64 6.65 2.08
CA SER A 124 -25.96 6.87 3.50
C SER A 124 -26.72 8.17 3.76
N GLY A 125 -27.44 8.24 4.89
CA GLY A 125 -28.10 9.46 5.37
C GLY A 125 -27.14 10.51 5.95
N ALA A 126 -25.83 10.40 5.73
CA ALA A 126 -24.85 11.37 6.23
C ALA A 126 -25.01 12.74 5.56
N CYS A 127 -24.52 13.79 6.24
CA CYS A 127 -24.55 15.16 5.74
C CYS A 127 -23.85 15.30 4.38
N GLU A 128 -24.27 16.28 3.58
CA GLU A 128 -23.59 16.68 2.34
C GLU A 128 -22.12 17.02 2.65
N GLY A 129 -21.17 16.30 2.04
CA GLY A 129 -19.74 16.52 2.28
C GLY A 129 -19.19 15.92 3.58
N CYS A 130 -19.91 15.01 4.24
CA CYS A 130 -19.49 14.38 5.50
C CYS A 130 -18.04 13.86 5.45
N GLY A 131 -17.23 14.19 6.46
CA GLY A 131 -15.85 13.72 6.57
C GLY A 131 -15.68 12.27 7.07
N GLU A 132 -16.74 11.61 7.54
CA GLU A 132 -16.66 10.26 8.12
C GLU A 132 -16.74 9.14 7.07
N THR A 133 -17.76 9.21 6.21
CA THR A 133 -18.14 8.12 5.31
C THR A 133 -17.10 7.76 4.24
N PRO A 134 -16.21 8.66 3.75
CA PRO A 134 -15.15 8.24 2.83
C PRO A 134 -14.23 7.15 3.41
N TYR A 135 -13.95 7.20 4.71
CA TYR A 135 -13.14 6.18 5.39
C TYR A 135 -13.90 4.85 5.49
N ALA A 136 -15.16 4.88 5.97
CA ALA A 136 -15.98 3.68 6.08
C ALA A 136 -16.19 3.02 4.71
N LYS A 137 -16.45 3.80 3.65
CA LYS A 137 -16.53 3.34 2.27
C LYS A 137 -15.24 2.66 1.82
N LEU A 138 -14.08 3.27 2.10
CA LEU A 138 -12.79 2.69 1.76
C LEU A 138 -12.60 1.31 2.40
N VAL A 139 -12.94 1.15 3.69
CA VAL A 139 -12.88 -0.16 4.39
C VAL A 139 -13.78 -1.19 3.69
N THR A 140 -14.99 -0.80 3.27
CA THR A 140 -15.86 -1.73 2.53
C THR A 140 -15.31 -2.11 1.16
N GLN A 141 -14.61 -1.21 0.47
CA GLN A 141 -13.98 -1.50 -0.81
C GLN A 141 -12.78 -2.45 -0.66
N MET A 142 -12.04 -2.34 0.45
CA MET A 142 -10.86 -3.18 0.69
C MET A 142 -11.23 -4.56 1.26
N PHE A 143 -12.24 -4.63 2.14
CA PHE A 143 -12.51 -5.83 2.95
C PHE A 143 -13.98 -6.27 2.99
N GLY A 144 -14.88 -5.57 2.29
CA GLY A 144 -16.33 -5.64 2.50
C GLY A 144 -16.99 -7.01 2.37
N LYS A 145 -16.43 -7.92 1.54
CA LYS A 145 -16.96 -9.29 1.36
C LYS A 145 -16.76 -10.19 2.57
N ARG A 146 -15.84 -9.81 3.47
CA ARG A 146 -15.51 -10.54 4.70
C ARG A 146 -15.58 -9.63 5.93
N LEU A 147 -16.17 -8.44 5.80
CA LEU A 147 -16.17 -7.41 6.84
C LEU A 147 -17.28 -7.64 7.85
N ILE A 148 -16.93 -7.53 9.13
CA ILE A 148 -17.87 -7.46 10.25
C ILE A 148 -17.58 -6.16 11.00
N VAL A 149 -18.60 -5.33 11.19
CA VAL A 149 -18.50 -4.02 11.85
C VAL A 149 -19.24 -4.02 13.18
N ALA A 150 -18.51 -3.72 14.25
CA ALA A 150 -19.06 -3.28 15.54
C ALA A 150 -19.07 -1.74 15.56
N ASN A 151 -20.24 -1.12 15.61
CA ASN A 151 -20.37 0.32 15.52
C ASN A 151 -20.85 0.93 16.83
N ALA A 152 -20.09 1.87 17.39
CA ALA A 152 -20.50 2.66 18.54
C ALA A 152 -21.66 3.58 18.17
N THR A 153 -22.51 3.90 19.13
CA THR A 153 -23.58 4.88 18.90
C THR A 153 -22.99 6.27 18.63
N GLY A 154 -23.46 6.94 17.58
CA GLY A 154 -22.95 8.25 17.14
C GLY A 154 -23.37 8.54 15.71
N CYS A 155 -22.76 9.52 15.05
CA CYS A 155 -23.07 9.80 13.64
C CYS A 155 -22.95 8.54 12.79
N SER A 156 -21.91 7.72 13.00
CA SER A 156 -21.69 6.47 12.27
C SER A 156 -22.78 5.43 12.42
N SER A 157 -23.45 5.34 13.58
CA SER A 157 -24.61 4.46 13.70
C SER A 157 -25.87 5.05 13.07
N ILE A 158 -26.03 6.38 13.11
CA ILE A 158 -27.19 7.04 12.51
C ILE A 158 -27.14 6.97 10.99
N TRP A 159 -26.05 7.37 10.34
CA TRP A 159 -25.96 7.24 8.89
C TRP A 159 -25.75 5.79 8.45
N GLY A 160 -25.21 4.92 9.31
CA GLY A 160 -24.89 3.52 9.00
C GLY A 160 -26.01 2.50 9.23
N GLY A 161 -27.05 2.83 10.01
CA GLY A 161 -28.08 1.86 10.41
C GLY A 161 -29.37 2.44 10.97
N THR A 162 -29.92 3.51 10.37
CA THR A 162 -31.26 3.99 10.72
C THR A 162 -32.34 3.06 10.14
N ALA A 163 -33.28 2.60 10.99
CA ALA A 163 -34.32 1.67 10.56
C ALA A 163 -35.08 2.17 9.32
N GLY A 164 -35.23 1.29 8.32
CA GLY A 164 -35.83 1.61 7.02
C GLY A 164 -34.84 2.09 5.95
N TRP A 165 -33.58 2.38 6.31
CA TRP A 165 -32.53 2.78 5.38
C TRP A 165 -31.15 2.23 5.81
N VAL A 166 -30.70 1.15 5.18
CA VAL A 166 -29.39 0.53 5.47
C VAL A 166 -28.45 0.75 4.28
N PRO A 167 -27.38 1.56 4.42
CA PRO A 167 -26.47 1.86 3.32
C PRO A 167 -25.40 0.78 3.05
N TYR A 168 -25.29 -0.21 3.94
CA TYR A 168 -24.38 -1.34 3.73
C TYR A 168 -25.00 -2.32 2.74
N ALA A 169 -24.28 -2.59 1.65
CA ALA A 169 -24.74 -3.42 0.54
C ALA A 169 -24.01 -4.78 0.51
N THR A 170 -24.50 -5.66 -0.36
CA THR A 170 -23.84 -6.92 -0.71
C THR A 170 -23.24 -6.82 -2.10
N ASP A 171 -22.06 -7.41 -2.28
CA ASP A 171 -21.42 -7.58 -3.58
C ASP A 171 -22.34 -8.38 -4.51
N LYS A 172 -22.56 -7.87 -5.72
CA LYS A 172 -23.57 -8.44 -6.64
C LYS A 172 -23.26 -9.87 -7.09
N GLU A 173 -21.97 -10.20 -7.24
CA GLU A 173 -21.55 -11.52 -7.73
C GLU A 173 -21.60 -12.59 -6.64
N SER A 174 -21.06 -12.28 -5.45
CA SER A 174 -20.93 -13.26 -4.36
C SER A 174 -22.11 -13.26 -3.39
N GLY A 175 -22.92 -12.21 -3.37
CA GLY A 175 -23.94 -11.98 -2.33
C GLY A 175 -23.37 -11.73 -0.93
N LYS A 176 -22.03 -11.66 -0.79
CA LYS A 176 -21.36 -11.37 0.48
C LYS A 176 -21.31 -9.86 0.71
N GLY A 177 -21.40 -9.43 1.95
CA GLY A 177 -21.38 -8.02 2.31
C GLY A 177 -20.98 -7.81 3.76
N THR A 178 -21.07 -6.56 4.20
CA THR A 178 -20.70 -6.20 5.56
C THR A 178 -21.76 -6.64 6.56
N ALA A 179 -21.40 -7.49 7.52
CA ALA A 179 -22.24 -7.75 8.68
C ALA A 179 -22.08 -6.59 9.67
N TRP A 180 -23.13 -5.81 9.91
CA TRP A 180 -23.07 -4.60 10.72
C TRP A 180 -23.92 -4.73 11.99
N GLY A 181 -23.41 -4.25 13.12
CA GLY A 181 -24.14 -4.21 14.38
C GLY A 181 -23.76 -3.01 15.23
N ASN A 182 -24.74 -2.40 15.88
CA ASN A 182 -24.57 -1.38 16.90
C ASN A 182 -25.12 -1.92 18.22
N SER A 183 -24.26 -2.02 19.24
CA SER A 183 -24.66 -2.37 20.61
C SER A 183 -25.10 -1.10 21.33
N LEU A 184 -24.20 -0.44 22.07
CA LEU A 184 -24.47 0.81 22.78
C LEU A 184 -23.44 1.89 22.41
N PHE A 185 -23.42 2.99 23.15
CA PHE A 185 -22.45 4.06 22.95
C PHE A 185 -21.12 3.73 23.63
N GLU A 186 -21.20 3.16 24.82
CA GLU A 186 -20.12 2.93 25.76
C GLU A 186 -19.35 1.63 25.52
N ASP A 187 -19.98 0.60 24.95
CA ASP A 187 -19.51 -0.79 24.99
C ASP A 187 -18.93 -1.32 23.66
N ASN A 188 -18.73 -0.45 22.67
CA ASN A 188 -18.42 -0.91 21.31
C ASN A 188 -17.09 -1.70 21.21
N ALA A 189 -16.10 -1.36 22.03
CA ALA A 189 -14.82 -2.06 22.03
C ALA A 189 -14.98 -3.48 22.59
N GLU A 190 -15.77 -3.61 23.65
CA GLU A 190 -16.10 -4.86 24.32
C GLU A 190 -17.01 -5.72 23.44
N TYR A 191 -17.98 -5.11 22.76
CA TYR A 191 -18.87 -5.74 21.80
C TYR A 191 -18.08 -6.36 20.65
N GLY A 192 -17.21 -5.58 20.00
CA GLY A 192 -16.35 -6.10 18.93
C GLY A 192 -15.31 -7.12 19.44
N LEU A 193 -14.80 -6.98 20.67
CA LEU A 193 -13.87 -7.95 21.26
C LEU A 193 -14.57 -9.31 21.46
N GLY A 194 -15.82 -9.30 21.92
CA GLY A 194 -16.65 -10.49 22.00
C GLY A 194 -16.83 -11.18 20.65
N GLN A 195 -17.07 -10.41 19.58
CA GLN A 195 -17.16 -10.93 18.22
C GLN A 195 -15.83 -11.54 17.75
N VAL A 196 -14.68 -10.90 18.02
CA VAL A 196 -13.34 -11.43 17.68
C VAL A 196 -13.07 -12.75 18.39
N ILE A 197 -13.39 -12.84 19.69
CA ILE A 197 -13.25 -14.09 20.47
C ILE A 197 -14.15 -15.19 19.88
N HIS A 198 -15.40 -14.85 19.52
CA HIS A 198 -16.34 -15.78 18.92
C HIS A 198 -15.85 -16.32 17.56
N VAL A 199 -15.40 -15.44 16.66
CA VAL A 199 -14.84 -15.82 15.36
C VAL A 199 -13.62 -16.72 15.52
N ARG A 200 -12.70 -16.37 16.44
CA ARG A 200 -11.52 -17.18 16.74
C ARG A 200 -11.90 -18.59 17.20
N GLN A 201 -12.90 -18.71 18.07
CA GLN A 201 -13.38 -20.02 18.55
C GLN A 201 -14.02 -20.84 17.43
N ARG A 202 -14.87 -20.23 16.60
CA ARG A 202 -15.51 -20.92 15.46
C ARG A 202 -14.51 -21.34 14.40
N ARG A 203 -13.50 -20.53 14.11
CA ARG A 203 -12.43 -20.87 13.16
C ARG A 203 -11.52 -21.98 13.69
N ARG A 204 -11.22 -22.00 14.99
CA ARG A 204 -10.56 -23.16 15.63
C ARG A 204 -11.39 -24.42 15.47
N GLN A 205 -12.70 -24.35 15.73
CA GLN A 205 -13.60 -25.48 15.53
C GLN A 205 -13.58 -25.96 14.07
N LEU A 206 -13.59 -25.03 13.10
CA LEU A 206 -13.49 -25.40 11.68
C LEU A 206 -12.17 -26.11 11.39
N ARG A 207 -11.04 -25.60 11.89
CA ARG A 207 -9.72 -26.24 11.76
C ARG A 207 -9.72 -27.67 12.28
N ASP A 208 -10.18 -27.89 13.50
CA ASP A 208 -10.27 -29.23 14.10
C ASP A 208 -11.16 -30.17 13.26
N ARG A 209 -12.22 -29.63 12.63
CA ARG A 209 -13.13 -30.39 11.77
C ARG A 209 -12.52 -30.70 10.41
N VAL A 210 -11.72 -29.80 9.84
CA VAL A 210 -10.98 -30.03 8.59
C VAL A 210 -9.94 -31.12 8.79
N GLU A 211 -9.16 -31.05 9.88
CA GLU A 211 -8.19 -32.10 10.24
C GLU A 211 -8.87 -33.46 10.41
N ALA A 212 -10.01 -33.50 11.12
CA ALA A 212 -10.79 -34.73 11.28
C ALA A 212 -11.33 -35.27 9.95
N ALA A 213 -11.79 -34.40 9.03
CA ALA A 213 -12.26 -34.78 7.71
C ALA A 213 -11.14 -35.40 6.87
N LEU A 214 -9.96 -34.78 6.86
CA LEU A 214 -8.78 -35.31 6.16
C LEU A 214 -8.33 -36.66 6.73
N ALA A 215 -8.29 -36.79 8.06
CA ALA A 215 -7.83 -38.03 8.70
C ALA A 215 -8.81 -39.20 8.55
N ARG A 216 -10.12 -38.95 8.67
CA ARG A 216 -11.15 -40.02 8.74
C ARG A 216 -11.86 -40.29 7.42
N ALA A 217 -12.06 -39.25 6.63
CA ALA A 217 -12.76 -39.32 5.35
C ALA A 217 -11.83 -39.06 4.15
N GLY A 218 -10.55 -38.69 4.34
CA GLY A 218 -9.68 -38.23 3.25
C GLY A 218 -9.58 -39.16 2.04
N LYS A 219 -9.72 -40.48 2.24
CA LYS A 219 -9.76 -41.48 1.15
C LYS A 219 -11.10 -41.52 0.37
N SER A 220 -12.20 -41.09 0.98
CA SER A 220 -13.53 -41.02 0.35
C SER A 220 -13.82 -39.65 -0.28
N LEU A 221 -13.03 -38.61 0.05
CA LEU A 221 -13.11 -37.29 -0.57
C LEU A 221 -12.42 -37.24 -1.93
N SER A 222 -12.87 -36.35 -2.82
CA SER A 222 -12.13 -36.07 -4.05
C SER A 222 -10.72 -35.56 -3.74
N VAL A 223 -9.78 -35.84 -4.64
CA VAL A 223 -8.39 -35.36 -4.55
C VAL A 223 -8.36 -33.82 -4.52
N ALA A 224 -9.19 -33.17 -5.32
CA ALA A 224 -9.30 -31.72 -5.38
C ALA A 224 -9.74 -31.12 -4.04
N LEU A 225 -10.83 -31.62 -3.45
CA LEU A 225 -11.31 -31.13 -2.15
C LEU A 225 -10.27 -31.36 -1.05
N ARG A 226 -9.63 -32.54 -1.03
CA ARG A 226 -8.57 -32.86 -0.06
C ARG A 226 -7.41 -31.86 -0.14
N SER A 227 -6.90 -31.61 -1.34
CA SER A 227 -5.79 -30.67 -1.56
C SER A 227 -6.15 -29.25 -1.13
N LEU A 228 -7.37 -28.78 -1.43
CA LEU A 228 -7.82 -27.45 -1.02
C LEU A 228 -8.00 -27.34 0.50
N LEU A 229 -8.48 -28.39 1.16
CA LEU A 229 -8.58 -28.44 2.62
C LEU A 229 -7.20 -28.43 3.29
N GLU A 230 -6.20 -29.13 2.73
CA GLU A 230 -4.81 -29.08 3.19
C GLU A 230 -4.20 -27.68 3.02
N GLN A 231 -4.37 -27.05 1.85
CA GLN A 231 -3.97 -25.66 1.61
C GLN A 231 -4.65 -24.69 2.58
N TRP A 232 -5.93 -24.92 2.90
CA TRP A 232 -6.65 -24.09 3.86
C TRP A 232 -6.12 -24.25 5.30
N LEU A 233 -5.66 -25.44 5.70
CA LEU A 233 -5.00 -25.61 7.01
C LEU A 233 -3.71 -24.77 7.11
N GLU A 234 -2.96 -24.67 6.02
CA GLU A 234 -1.71 -23.89 5.97
C GLU A 234 -1.97 -22.38 5.88
N PHE A 235 -2.82 -21.95 4.95
CA PHE A 235 -3.00 -20.53 4.60
C PHE A 235 -4.33 -19.92 5.03
N GLY A 236 -5.16 -20.66 5.77
CA GLY A 236 -6.51 -20.23 6.14
C GLY A 236 -6.55 -18.95 6.98
N GLU A 237 -5.47 -18.58 7.66
CA GLU A 237 -5.37 -17.35 8.46
C GLU A 237 -4.97 -16.11 7.65
N ASP A 238 -4.73 -16.24 6.34
CA ASP A 238 -4.59 -15.10 5.43
C ASP A 238 -5.96 -14.73 4.84
N GLY A 239 -6.35 -13.46 4.94
CA GLY A 239 -7.66 -12.99 4.50
C GLY A 239 -7.91 -13.15 2.99
N ILE A 240 -6.89 -12.91 2.17
CA ILE A 240 -7.00 -12.95 0.70
C ILE A 240 -6.95 -14.41 0.23
N ILE A 241 -6.00 -15.19 0.75
CA ILE A 241 -5.84 -16.60 0.35
C ILE A 241 -7.04 -17.42 0.82
N SER A 242 -7.51 -17.22 2.05
CA SER A 242 -8.68 -17.95 2.57
C SER A 242 -9.98 -17.61 1.86
N GLU A 243 -10.13 -16.39 1.33
CA GLU A 243 -11.27 -16.02 0.49
C GLU A 243 -11.25 -16.80 -0.83
N ARG A 244 -10.12 -16.80 -1.55
CA ARG A 244 -9.94 -17.57 -2.78
C ARG A 244 -10.19 -19.07 -2.55
N LEU A 245 -9.53 -19.64 -1.53
CA LEU A 245 -9.70 -21.05 -1.19
C LEU A 245 -11.15 -21.38 -0.83
N SER A 246 -11.85 -20.51 -0.11
CA SER A 246 -13.28 -20.69 0.19
C SER A 246 -14.12 -20.77 -1.08
N ASP A 247 -13.87 -19.89 -2.05
CA ASP A 247 -14.65 -19.87 -3.30
C ASP A 247 -14.47 -21.16 -4.12
N GLU A 248 -13.32 -21.83 -3.99
CA GLU A 248 -13.03 -23.13 -4.60
C GLU A 248 -13.54 -24.33 -3.76
N ILE A 249 -13.43 -24.26 -2.42
CA ILE A 249 -13.83 -25.32 -1.48
C ILE A 249 -15.34 -25.49 -1.45
N LEU A 250 -16.10 -24.39 -1.36
CA LEU A 250 -17.54 -24.45 -1.08
C LEU A 250 -18.36 -25.21 -2.15
N PRO A 251 -18.14 -25.04 -3.46
CA PRO A 251 -18.83 -25.82 -4.48
C PRO A 251 -18.55 -27.33 -4.34
N LEU A 252 -17.29 -27.72 -4.12
CA LEU A 252 -16.89 -29.12 -3.95
C LEU A 252 -17.47 -29.71 -2.66
N LEU A 253 -17.44 -28.94 -1.57
CA LEU A 253 -17.99 -29.35 -0.29
C LEU A 253 -19.49 -29.66 -0.38
N ASN A 254 -20.25 -28.83 -1.10
CA ASN A 254 -21.67 -29.07 -1.36
C ASN A 254 -21.90 -30.28 -2.28
N ALA A 255 -21.09 -30.46 -3.33
CA ALA A 255 -21.19 -31.61 -4.23
C ALA A 255 -20.88 -32.95 -3.54
N GLU A 256 -20.10 -32.92 -2.46
CA GLU A 256 -19.73 -34.10 -1.66
C GLU A 256 -20.61 -34.30 -0.42
N GLN A 257 -21.70 -33.53 -0.29
CA GLN A 257 -22.65 -33.68 0.80
C GLN A 257 -23.20 -35.12 0.87
N GLY A 258 -23.23 -35.68 2.08
CA GLY A 258 -23.72 -37.04 2.35
C GLY A 258 -22.66 -38.14 2.20
N LYS A 259 -21.47 -37.87 1.66
CA LYS A 259 -20.39 -38.88 1.56
C LYS A 259 -19.76 -39.24 2.90
N ALA A 260 -19.71 -38.29 3.84
CA ALA A 260 -19.18 -38.51 5.19
C ALA A 260 -19.87 -37.58 6.18
N LYS A 261 -19.96 -37.99 7.45
CA LYS A 261 -20.50 -37.14 8.54
C LYS A 261 -19.66 -35.89 8.75
N GLU A 262 -18.36 -35.98 8.49
CA GLU A 262 -17.41 -34.87 8.60
C GLU A 262 -17.73 -33.75 7.60
N ILE A 263 -18.25 -34.08 6.42
CA ILE A 263 -18.65 -33.08 5.42
C ILE A 263 -19.85 -32.25 5.91
N ALA A 264 -20.82 -32.88 6.58
CA ALA A 264 -21.95 -32.15 7.16
C ALA A 264 -21.49 -31.13 8.23
N GLU A 265 -20.50 -31.49 9.03
CA GLU A 265 -19.91 -30.59 10.03
C GLU A 265 -19.17 -29.40 9.39
N LEU A 266 -18.42 -29.64 8.30
CA LEU A 266 -17.76 -28.58 7.54
C LEU A 266 -18.78 -27.63 6.89
N ILE A 267 -19.87 -28.16 6.33
CA ILE A 267 -20.95 -27.35 5.74
C ILE A 267 -21.59 -26.45 6.80
N ARG A 268 -21.75 -26.91 8.05
CA ARG A 268 -22.30 -26.10 9.16
C ARG A 268 -21.40 -24.91 9.53
N LEU A 269 -20.10 -24.99 9.22
CA LEU A 269 -19.09 -23.97 9.50
C LEU A 269 -18.60 -23.26 8.24
N LYS A 270 -19.33 -23.38 7.13
CA LYS A 270 -18.90 -22.92 5.80
C LYS A 270 -18.59 -21.42 5.72
N ASP A 271 -19.26 -20.63 6.54
CA ASP A 271 -19.08 -19.18 6.67
C ASP A 271 -17.72 -18.81 7.27
N MET A 272 -17.01 -19.76 7.87
CA MET A 272 -15.72 -19.55 8.51
C MET A 272 -14.52 -19.98 7.66
N PHE A 273 -14.70 -20.46 6.42
CA PHE A 273 -13.56 -20.76 5.54
C PHE A 273 -12.79 -19.48 5.19
N THR A 274 -13.47 -18.45 4.70
CA THR A 274 -12.89 -17.11 4.58
C THR A 274 -12.61 -16.52 5.97
N LYS A 275 -11.45 -15.91 6.17
CA LYS A 275 -11.12 -15.20 7.43
C LYS A 275 -11.89 -13.88 7.51
N PRO A 276 -12.81 -13.71 8.48
CA PRO A 276 -13.49 -12.43 8.67
C PRO A 276 -12.52 -11.32 9.06
N SER A 277 -12.78 -10.11 8.55
CA SER A 277 -12.15 -8.84 8.93
C SER A 277 -13.03 -8.14 9.96
N MET A 278 -12.53 -7.96 11.18
CA MET A 278 -13.30 -7.39 12.29
C MET A 278 -12.91 -5.94 12.54
N TRP A 279 -13.83 -5.00 12.31
CA TRP A 279 -13.60 -3.57 12.51
C TRP A 279 -14.60 -2.96 13.51
N MET A 280 -14.09 -2.09 14.36
CA MET A 280 -14.84 -1.32 15.35
C MET A 280 -14.87 0.13 14.91
N PHE A 281 -16.04 0.68 14.58
CA PHE A 281 -16.21 2.06 14.15
C PHE A 281 -16.82 2.90 15.27
N GLY A 282 -16.38 4.15 15.41
CA GLY A 282 -17.04 5.11 16.29
C GLY A 282 -16.40 6.48 16.26
N GLY A 283 -17.14 7.48 16.75
CA GLY A 283 -16.66 8.87 16.80
C GLY A 283 -15.69 9.12 17.95
N ASP A 284 -15.12 10.33 17.99
CA ASP A 284 -14.21 10.73 19.05
C ASP A 284 -14.84 10.75 20.45
N GLY A 285 -16.14 11.00 20.56
CA GLY A 285 -16.84 10.95 21.85
C GLY A 285 -16.91 9.56 22.46
N TRP A 286 -17.05 8.53 21.64
CA TRP A 286 -16.88 7.16 22.11
C TRP A 286 -15.43 6.93 22.52
N ALA A 287 -14.50 7.18 21.60
CA ALA A 287 -13.13 6.72 21.76
C ALA A 287 -12.32 7.46 22.83
N ASN A 288 -12.54 8.77 22.99
CA ASN A 288 -11.79 9.58 23.94
C ASN A 288 -12.50 9.71 25.29
N ASP A 289 -13.82 9.52 25.35
CA ASP A 289 -14.61 9.69 26.55
C ASP A 289 -15.24 8.39 27.05
N ILE A 290 -16.49 8.10 26.65
CA ILE A 290 -17.34 7.13 27.35
C ILE A 290 -16.86 5.68 27.16
N GLY A 291 -16.33 5.34 25.99
CA GLY A 291 -15.83 4.00 25.67
C GLY A 291 -14.31 3.88 25.74
N TYR A 292 -13.59 4.90 26.23
CA TYR A 292 -12.13 4.86 26.29
C TYR A 292 -11.62 3.69 27.16
N GLY A 293 -12.26 3.42 28.30
CA GLY A 293 -11.87 2.29 29.16
C GLY A 293 -11.98 0.94 28.44
N GLY A 294 -13.02 0.77 27.62
CA GLY A 294 -13.21 -0.41 26.78
C GLY A 294 -12.15 -0.51 25.68
N ILE A 295 -11.84 0.60 25.00
CA ILE A 295 -10.77 0.64 23.98
C ILE A 295 -9.42 0.27 24.61
N ASP A 296 -9.07 0.90 25.73
CA ASP A 296 -7.83 0.65 26.47
C ASP A 296 -7.69 -0.84 26.81
N HIS A 297 -8.75 -1.45 27.36
CA HIS A 297 -8.79 -2.88 27.64
C HIS A 297 -8.67 -3.76 26.39
N ALA A 298 -9.41 -3.43 25.33
CA ALA A 298 -9.43 -4.21 24.09
C ALA A 298 -8.05 -4.23 23.42
N ILE A 299 -7.37 -3.08 23.33
CA ILE A 299 -6.02 -3.01 22.75
C ILE A 299 -4.98 -3.65 23.67
N ALA A 300 -5.11 -3.51 25.00
CA ALA A 300 -4.19 -4.14 25.96
C ALA A 300 -4.27 -5.68 25.94
N SER A 301 -5.40 -6.25 25.51
CA SER A 301 -5.59 -7.71 25.44
C SER A 301 -4.68 -8.41 24.42
N GLY A 302 -4.09 -7.67 23.47
CA GLY A 302 -3.34 -8.24 22.34
C GLY A 302 -4.21 -8.94 21.28
N SER A 303 -5.54 -8.89 21.43
CA SER A 303 -6.48 -9.48 20.45
C SER A 303 -6.42 -8.74 19.11
N ASN A 304 -6.67 -9.46 18.01
CA ASN A 304 -6.70 -8.89 16.67
C ASN A 304 -7.99 -8.08 16.43
N VAL A 305 -8.05 -6.89 17.04
CA VAL A 305 -9.13 -5.89 16.92
C VAL A 305 -8.67 -4.73 16.04
N LYS A 306 -9.52 -4.24 15.15
CA LYS A 306 -9.25 -3.04 14.33
C LYS A 306 -10.19 -1.93 14.73
N ILE A 307 -9.68 -0.82 15.23
CA ILE A 307 -10.49 0.31 15.72
C ILE A 307 -10.29 1.49 14.78
N CYS A 308 -11.38 1.96 14.17
CA CYS A 308 -11.41 3.17 13.35
C CYS A 308 -12.18 4.27 14.10
N VAL A 309 -11.44 5.26 14.59
CA VAL A 309 -11.98 6.45 15.24
C VAL A 309 -12.19 7.53 14.19
N LEU A 310 -13.45 7.90 13.98
CA LEU A 310 -13.87 8.99 13.11
C LEU A 310 -13.85 10.29 13.93
N ASP A 311 -12.70 10.96 13.95
CA ASP A 311 -12.44 12.08 14.87
C ASP A 311 -12.97 13.39 14.29
N THR A 312 -14.17 13.74 14.72
CA THR A 312 -14.81 15.03 14.44
C THR A 312 -14.50 16.08 15.48
N GLU A 313 -13.75 15.73 16.53
CA GLU A 313 -13.34 16.59 17.64
C GLU A 313 -14.48 17.20 18.47
N VAL A 314 -15.71 16.72 18.31
CA VAL A 314 -16.91 17.10 19.04
C VAL A 314 -17.92 15.95 19.01
N TYR A 315 -18.93 15.97 19.87
CA TYR A 315 -20.05 15.02 19.74
C TYR A 315 -20.98 15.53 18.64
N SER A 316 -20.69 15.14 17.41
CA SER A 316 -21.40 15.64 16.23
C SER A 316 -22.89 15.33 16.26
N ASN A 317 -23.27 14.08 16.52
CA ASN A 317 -24.66 13.62 16.46
C ASN A 317 -25.60 14.35 17.42
N THR A 318 -25.13 14.64 18.64
CA THR A 318 -25.94 15.27 19.69
C THR A 318 -25.88 16.81 19.64
N GLY A 319 -25.29 17.37 18.58
CA GLY A 319 -25.31 18.79 18.26
C GLY A 319 -24.10 19.57 18.78
N GLY A 320 -22.91 19.00 18.72
CA GLY A 320 -21.65 19.73 18.88
C GLY A 320 -21.23 19.97 20.33
N GLN A 321 -21.36 18.98 21.22
CA GLN A 321 -20.81 19.02 22.57
C GLN A 321 -19.29 18.85 22.56
N SER A 322 -18.61 19.48 23.52
CA SER A 322 -17.18 19.27 23.72
C SER A 322 -16.89 17.83 24.13
N SER A 323 -15.89 17.22 23.50
CA SER A 323 -15.27 15.95 23.87
C SER A 323 -13.87 16.18 24.44
N LYS A 324 -13.21 15.13 24.96
CA LYS A 324 -11.75 15.20 25.20
C LYS A 324 -10.91 15.28 23.90
N SER A 325 -11.53 15.10 22.74
CA SER A 325 -10.91 15.38 21.44
C SER A 325 -11.06 16.84 20.99
N THR A 326 -11.91 17.65 21.64
CA THR A 326 -12.07 19.08 21.32
C THR A 326 -10.77 19.84 21.60
N PRO A 327 -10.18 20.55 20.62
CA PRO A 327 -8.89 21.18 20.80
C PRO A 327 -9.00 22.52 21.52
N MET A 328 -7.88 22.94 22.11
CA MET A 328 -7.74 24.25 22.75
C MET A 328 -8.20 25.38 21.83
N GLY A 329 -8.95 26.34 22.37
CA GLY A 329 -9.51 27.48 21.64
C GLY A 329 -10.76 27.18 20.80
N ALA A 330 -11.15 25.90 20.63
CA ALA A 330 -12.38 25.57 19.93
C ALA A 330 -13.60 25.81 20.82
N VAL A 331 -14.64 26.40 20.25
CA VAL A 331 -15.93 26.65 20.89
C VAL A 331 -16.91 25.55 20.53
N ALA A 332 -17.48 24.92 21.56
CA ALA A 332 -18.49 23.87 21.48
C ALA A 332 -19.47 23.99 22.65
N LYS A 333 -20.57 23.22 22.68
CA LYS A 333 -21.42 23.16 23.89
C LYS A 333 -20.59 22.61 25.06
N PHE A 334 -20.76 23.19 26.25
CA PHE A 334 -19.91 22.98 27.44
C PHE A 334 -18.46 23.48 27.32
N ALA A 335 -18.12 24.18 26.24
CA ALA A 335 -16.85 24.88 26.05
C ALA A 335 -17.08 26.23 25.31
N GLN A 336 -18.10 27.01 25.73
CA GLN A 336 -18.52 28.21 25.00
C GLN A 336 -17.49 29.35 25.01
N ALA A 337 -16.67 29.42 26.07
CA ALA A 337 -15.58 30.39 26.19
C ALA A 337 -14.30 29.94 25.45
N GLY A 338 -14.38 28.90 24.62
CA GLY A 338 -13.23 28.19 24.06
C GLY A 338 -12.72 27.14 25.04
N ARG A 339 -12.36 25.97 24.53
CA ARG A 339 -11.74 24.91 25.32
C ARG A 339 -10.37 25.40 25.82
N ASP A 340 -10.14 25.32 27.12
CA ASP A 340 -8.89 25.72 27.77
C ASP A 340 -7.87 24.57 27.88
N GLN A 341 -8.32 23.33 27.73
CA GLN A 341 -7.47 22.14 27.72
C GLN A 341 -7.02 21.74 26.31
N ARG A 342 -5.88 21.05 26.24
CA ARG A 342 -5.38 20.43 25.00
C ARG A 342 -6.23 19.20 24.64
N LYS A 343 -6.20 18.83 23.35
CA LYS A 343 -6.76 17.57 22.84
C LYS A 343 -6.06 16.39 23.54
N LYS A 344 -6.83 15.39 24.01
CA LYS A 344 -6.29 14.13 24.50
C LYS A 344 -5.56 13.40 23.37
N ASP A 345 -4.31 12.98 23.59
CA ASP A 345 -3.51 12.29 22.60
C ASP A 345 -3.71 10.76 22.70
N LEU A 346 -4.86 10.28 22.19
CA LEU A 346 -5.20 8.85 22.20
C LEU A 346 -4.14 7.99 21.50
N GLY A 347 -3.58 8.47 20.40
CA GLY A 347 -2.53 7.77 19.66
C GLY A 347 -1.26 7.59 20.47
N ALA A 348 -0.82 8.63 21.19
CA ALA A 348 0.33 8.53 22.10
C ALA A 348 0.07 7.53 23.24
N MET A 349 -1.14 7.52 23.82
CA MET A 349 -1.52 6.57 24.87
C MET A 349 -1.52 5.12 24.36
N ALA A 350 -2.09 4.87 23.17
CA ALA A 350 -2.08 3.54 22.57
C ALA A 350 -0.67 3.07 22.19
N MET A 351 0.19 3.96 21.67
CA MET A 351 1.58 3.63 21.35
C MET A 351 2.41 3.22 22.57
N ALA A 352 2.01 3.61 23.79
CA ALA A 352 2.72 3.23 25.01
C ALA A 352 2.71 1.71 25.26
N TYR A 353 1.73 0.98 24.72
CA TYR A 353 1.68 -0.47 24.78
C TYR A 353 2.72 -1.18 23.91
N GLN A 354 3.33 -0.47 22.94
CA GLN A 354 4.34 -0.96 21.97
C GLN A 354 3.91 -2.09 21.03
N HIS A 355 2.89 -2.88 21.38
CA HIS A 355 2.33 -3.97 20.58
C HIS A 355 0.99 -3.61 19.91
N VAL A 356 0.62 -2.33 19.91
CA VAL A 356 -0.58 -1.82 19.25
C VAL A 356 -0.16 -1.10 17.99
N TYR A 357 -0.71 -1.48 16.83
CA TYR A 357 -0.56 -0.68 15.62
C TYR A 357 -1.35 0.62 15.77
N VAL A 358 -0.73 1.78 15.51
CA VAL A 358 -1.40 3.07 15.64
C VAL A 358 -1.18 3.90 14.39
N ALA A 359 -2.24 4.45 13.79
CA ALA A 359 -2.10 5.37 12.67
C ALA A 359 -2.96 6.62 12.85
N SER A 360 -2.42 7.76 12.42
CA SER A 360 -3.15 9.01 12.24
C SER A 360 -3.28 9.29 10.76
N VAL A 361 -4.51 9.39 10.25
CA VAL A 361 -4.81 9.47 8.82
C VAL A 361 -5.72 10.66 8.51
N ALA A 362 -5.57 11.21 7.30
CA ALA A 362 -6.47 12.20 6.73
C ALA A 362 -6.59 11.95 5.21
N ILE A 363 -7.68 11.33 4.77
CA ILE A 363 -7.82 10.78 3.41
C ILE A 363 -7.64 11.86 2.33
N GLY A 364 -8.22 13.04 2.52
CA GLY A 364 -8.11 14.19 1.63
C GLY A 364 -6.75 14.89 1.64
N ALA A 365 -5.93 14.66 2.68
CA ALA A 365 -4.56 15.16 2.74
C ALA A 365 -3.59 14.22 2.01
N ASN A 366 -3.70 12.91 2.27
CA ASN A 366 -2.85 11.90 1.66
C ASN A 366 -3.57 10.55 1.54
N TYR A 367 -4.21 10.34 0.39
CA TYR A 367 -4.93 9.10 0.11
C TYR A 367 -4.04 7.87 0.15
N LYS A 368 -2.81 7.95 -0.37
CA LYS A 368 -1.89 6.81 -0.41
C LYS A 368 -1.56 6.36 1.02
N GLN A 369 -1.22 7.31 1.89
CA GLN A 369 -0.94 7.04 3.30
C GLN A 369 -2.16 6.47 4.02
N CYS A 370 -3.36 6.97 3.73
CA CYS A 370 -4.59 6.44 4.29
C CYS A 370 -4.79 4.98 3.91
N VAL A 371 -4.76 4.64 2.61
CA VAL A 371 -4.94 3.26 2.13
C VAL A 371 -3.86 2.33 2.71
N GLU A 372 -2.60 2.77 2.74
CA GLU A 372 -1.49 2.02 3.32
C GLU A 372 -1.70 1.75 4.81
N ALA A 373 -2.15 2.74 5.58
CA ALA A 373 -2.44 2.56 7.01
C ALA A 373 -3.58 1.56 7.26
N PHE A 374 -4.66 1.60 6.47
CA PHE A 374 -5.75 0.62 6.57
C PHE A 374 -5.29 -0.79 6.18
N ALA A 375 -4.48 -0.93 5.14
CA ALA A 375 -3.92 -2.21 4.70
C ALA A 375 -2.96 -2.81 5.73
N GLU A 376 -2.05 -1.99 6.29
CA GLU A 376 -1.14 -2.40 7.35
C GLU A 376 -1.91 -2.78 8.63
N ALA A 377 -2.89 -1.98 9.03
CA ALA A 377 -3.73 -2.27 10.18
C ALA A 377 -4.44 -3.62 10.03
N GLU A 378 -5.06 -3.89 8.88
CA GLU A 378 -5.72 -5.19 8.60
C GLU A 378 -4.73 -6.35 8.62
N LYS A 379 -3.56 -6.19 7.99
CA LYS A 379 -2.52 -7.23 7.91
C LYS A 379 -1.88 -7.52 9.28
N TYR A 380 -1.82 -6.54 10.16
CA TYR A 380 -1.22 -6.68 11.48
C TYR A 380 -1.97 -7.73 12.31
N ASP A 381 -1.30 -8.79 12.76
CA ASP A 381 -1.93 -9.78 13.64
C ASP A 381 -1.89 -9.33 15.11
N GLY A 382 -2.79 -8.40 15.43
CA GLY A 382 -2.87 -7.76 16.74
C GLY A 382 -3.78 -6.53 16.73
N PRO A 383 -3.84 -5.81 17.85
CA PRO A 383 -4.69 -4.64 18.00
C PRO A 383 -4.19 -3.49 17.12
N ALA A 384 -5.11 -2.85 16.40
CA ALA A 384 -4.83 -1.67 15.59
C ALA A 384 -5.82 -0.54 15.90
N LEU A 385 -5.30 0.69 15.97
CA LEU A 385 -6.06 1.90 16.24
C LEU A 385 -5.75 2.97 15.18
N LEU A 386 -6.76 3.36 14.41
CA LEU A 386 -6.67 4.39 13.38
C LEU A 386 -7.50 5.60 13.79
N MET A 387 -6.88 6.78 13.84
CA MET A 387 -7.56 8.06 14.06
C MET A 387 -7.70 8.77 12.72
N CYS A 388 -8.93 8.98 12.29
CA CYS A 388 -9.28 9.54 11.00
C CYS A 388 -9.82 10.95 11.20
N TYR A 389 -9.12 11.99 10.72
CA TYR A 389 -9.64 13.35 10.82
C TYR A 389 -10.90 13.49 9.96
N ALA A 390 -12.03 13.85 10.57
CA ALA A 390 -13.33 13.90 9.92
C ALA A 390 -13.96 15.31 10.05
N PRO A 391 -13.79 16.20 9.05
CA PRO A 391 -14.48 17.48 9.02
C PRO A 391 -16.00 17.33 9.16
N CYS A 392 -16.61 18.18 9.99
CA CYS A 392 -18.01 18.09 10.34
C CYS A 392 -18.74 19.43 10.17
N ILE A 393 -20.06 19.40 9.96
CA ILE A 393 -20.90 20.59 9.94
C ILE A 393 -20.76 21.42 11.23
N GLU A 394 -20.45 20.79 12.37
CA GLU A 394 -20.23 21.48 13.64
C GLU A 394 -18.92 22.28 13.69
N HIS A 395 -17.99 22.07 12.74
CA HIS A 395 -16.83 22.95 12.57
C HIS A 395 -17.21 24.29 11.93
N ARG A 396 -18.37 24.33 11.24
CA ARG A 396 -19.03 25.53 10.71
C ARG A 396 -18.08 26.35 9.81
N PHE A 397 -17.63 25.73 8.73
CA PHE A 397 -16.78 26.37 7.71
C PHE A 397 -17.49 27.56 7.05
N PHE A 398 -16.83 28.71 7.01
CA PHE A 398 -17.41 29.91 6.38
C PHE A 398 -17.51 29.76 4.86
N LYS A 399 -18.69 30.09 4.31
CA LYS A 399 -19.02 30.17 2.88
C LYS A 399 -18.98 28.84 2.11
N THR A 400 -18.03 27.95 2.40
CA THR A 400 -17.88 26.68 1.69
C THR A 400 -18.70 25.56 2.32
N GLY A 401 -19.05 25.65 3.60
CA GLY A 401 -19.55 24.48 4.34
C GLY A 401 -18.56 23.31 4.18
N LEU A 402 -19.08 22.10 4.02
CA LEU A 402 -18.27 20.90 3.82
C LEU A 402 -17.81 20.68 2.38
N SER A 403 -18.10 21.59 1.43
CA SER A 403 -17.60 21.43 0.05
C SER A 403 -16.07 21.43 -0.04
N ALA A 404 -15.41 22.08 0.92
CA ALA A 404 -13.97 22.12 1.06
C ALA A 404 -13.39 21.01 1.97
N MET A 405 -14.15 19.96 2.30
CA MET A 405 -13.76 18.92 3.27
C MET A 405 -12.36 18.34 3.00
N SER A 406 -12.04 17.98 1.75
CA SER A 406 -10.73 17.43 1.41
C SER A 406 -9.59 18.44 1.54
N LEU A 407 -9.87 19.70 1.22
CA LEU A 407 -8.91 20.80 1.35
C LEU A 407 -8.66 21.12 2.82
N ASP A 408 -9.70 21.06 3.66
CA ASP A 408 -9.56 21.25 5.11
C ASP A 408 -8.69 20.16 5.74
N GLN A 409 -8.88 18.88 5.35
CA GLN A 409 -8.00 17.79 5.77
C GLN A 409 -6.55 18.04 5.35
N ARG A 410 -6.31 18.48 4.11
CA ARG A 410 -4.97 18.82 3.63
C ARG A 410 -4.35 19.96 4.44
N ASP A 411 -5.08 21.06 4.61
CA ASP A 411 -4.60 22.26 5.30
C ASP A 411 -4.34 21.95 6.80
N ALA A 412 -5.14 21.10 7.44
CA ALA A 412 -4.93 20.61 8.80
C ALA A 412 -3.58 19.88 8.94
N VAL A 413 -3.22 19.05 7.96
CA VAL A 413 -1.92 18.35 7.94
C VAL A 413 -0.79 19.32 7.63
N GLU A 414 -0.93 20.16 6.61
CA GLU A 414 0.11 21.09 6.17
C GLU A 414 0.51 22.10 7.26
N CYS A 415 -0.44 22.56 8.08
CA CYS A 415 -0.17 23.46 9.20
C CYS A 415 0.25 22.76 10.50
N GLY A 416 0.35 21.42 10.50
CA GLY A 416 0.74 20.62 11.67
C GLY A 416 -0.35 20.48 12.75
N TYR A 417 -1.59 20.89 12.46
CA TYR A 417 -2.73 20.69 13.34
C TYR A 417 -3.06 19.20 13.51
N TRP A 418 -3.04 18.46 12.40
CA TRP A 418 -3.26 17.02 12.36
C TRP A 418 -2.03 16.30 11.77
N PRO A 419 -1.13 15.73 12.60
CA PRO A 419 0.02 15.00 12.08
C PRO A 419 -0.40 13.65 11.48
N LEU A 420 0.23 13.24 10.38
CA LEU A 420 0.11 11.92 9.79
C LEU A 420 1.30 11.06 10.22
N TYR A 421 1.02 9.92 10.83
CA TYR A 421 2.04 8.98 11.27
C TYR A 421 1.49 7.57 11.34
N ARG A 422 2.39 6.60 11.36
CA ARG A 422 2.11 5.19 11.62
C ARG A 422 3.11 4.66 12.63
N PHE A 423 2.61 3.88 13.58
CA PHE A 423 3.38 3.09 14.51
C PHE A 423 3.08 1.62 14.23
N ASN A 424 4.05 0.90 13.69
CA ASN A 424 3.91 -0.49 13.29
C ASN A 424 4.83 -1.39 14.16
N PRO A 425 4.27 -2.09 15.16
CA PRO A 425 5.04 -2.98 16.04
C PRO A 425 5.79 -4.09 15.31
N HIS A 426 5.34 -4.50 14.12
CA HIS A 426 6.03 -5.53 13.33
C HIS A 426 7.42 -5.06 12.88
N LEU A 427 7.57 -3.77 12.55
CA LEU A 427 8.86 -3.20 12.15
C LEU A 427 9.90 -3.35 13.27
N ALA A 428 9.51 -3.09 14.53
CA ALA A 428 10.39 -3.32 15.67
C ALA A 428 10.83 -4.80 15.79
N LYS A 429 9.93 -5.76 15.50
CA LYS A 429 10.26 -7.21 15.53
C LYS A 429 11.29 -7.61 14.49
N ILE A 430 11.32 -6.93 13.34
CA ILE A 430 12.31 -7.16 12.27
C ILE A 430 13.51 -6.22 12.36
N GLY A 431 13.66 -5.50 13.49
CA GLY A 431 14.78 -4.58 13.73
C GLY A 431 14.73 -3.32 12.88
N ASP A 432 13.56 -2.82 12.55
CA ASP A 432 13.34 -1.57 11.82
C ASP A 432 12.55 -0.55 12.65
N ASN A 433 12.51 0.72 12.21
CA ASN A 433 11.90 1.79 12.99
C ASN A 433 10.38 1.61 13.03
N PRO A 434 9.77 1.36 14.21
CA PRO A 434 8.34 1.18 14.30
C PRO A 434 7.55 2.48 14.10
N PHE A 435 8.15 3.67 14.26
CA PHE A 435 7.46 4.93 14.17
C PHE A 435 7.84 5.71 12.89
N ILE A 436 6.88 5.81 11.97
CA ILE A 436 7.01 6.54 10.71
C ILE A 436 6.19 7.83 10.80
N LEU A 437 6.87 8.98 10.71
CA LEU A 437 6.20 10.27 10.56
C LEU A 437 6.00 10.56 9.06
N ASP A 438 4.77 10.40 8.57
CA ASP A 438 4.41 10.61 7.16
C ASP A 438 4.32 12.10 6.83
N SER A 439 3.85 12.95 7.76
CA SER A 439 3.80 14.41 7.61
C SER A 439 5.08 15.08 8.13
N LYS A 440 6.23 14.88 7.48
CA LYS A 440 7.55 15.33 7.98
C LYS A 440 7.72 16.85 8.09
N LYS A 441 7.07 17.62 7.20
CA LYS A 441 7.23 19.07 7.08
C LYS A 441 5.92 19.78 7.42
N VAL A 442 6.03 20.90 8.15
CA VAL A 442 4.93 21.85 8.38
C VAL A 442 5.17 23.05 7.47
N THR A 443 4.27 23.28 6.52
CA THR A 443 4.36 24.32 5.48
C THR A 443 3.20 25.30 5.51
N GLY A 444 2.10 24.96 6.19
CA GLY A 444 0.88 25.76 6.29
C GLY A 444 0.87 26.72 7.49
N ASP A 445 -0.07 27.67 7.45
CA ASP A 445 -0.34 28.61 8.54
C ASP A 445 -1.55 28.14 9.36
N VAL A 446 -1.30 27.78 10.62
CA VAL A 446 -2.35 27.32 11.52
C VAL A 446 -3.39 28.40 11.79
N MET A 447 -3.03 29.68 11.86
CA MET A 447 -4.00 30.74 12.14
C MET A 447 -4.97 30.92 10.96
N LYS A 448 -4.47 30.78 9.73
CA LYS A 448 -5.31 30.75 8.53
C LYS A 448 -6.28 29.55 8.54
N PHE A 449 -5.82 28.38 8.99
CA PHE A 449 -6.67 27.20 9.15
C PHE A 449 -7.77 27.43 10.20
N LEU A 450 -7.41 27.87 11.42
CA LEU A 450 -8.36 28.13 12.50
C LEU A 450 -9.42 29.17 12.11
N ASN A 451 -9.01 30.28 11.49
CA ASN A 451 -9.91 31.38 11.14
C ASN A 451 -10.96 31.02 10.07
N ARG A 452 -10.78 29.93 9.32
CA ARG A 452 -11.78 29.44 8.35
C ARG A 452 -12.94 28.69 9.00
N GLN A 453 -12.78 28.28 10.25
CA GLN A 453 -13.74 27.49 10.98
C GLN A 453 -14.41 28.36 12.04
N ASN A 454 -15.74 28.48 11.99
CA ASN A 454 -16.44 29.33 12.94
C ASN A 454 -16.32 28.83 14.39
N ARG A 455 -15.99 27.54 14.61
CA ARG A 455 -15.65 27.02 15.95
C ARG A 455 -14.46 27.74 16.61
N TYR A 456 -13.57 28.39 15.86
CA TYR A 456 -12.51 29.25 16.39
C TYR A 456 -12.81 30.74 16.19
N ALA A 457 -13.25 31.12 14.99
CA ALA A 457 -13.46 32.53 14.65
C ALA A 457 -14.54 33.21 15.52
N GLN A 458 -15.52 32.45 16.03
CA GLN A 458 -16.52 33.02 16.94
C GLN A 458 -15.91 33.49 18.26
N LEU A 459 -14.88 32.78 18.77
CA LEU A 459 -14.17 33.18 19.97
C LEU A 459 -13.41 34.49 19.76
N VAL A 460 -12.79 34.65 18.58
CA VAL A 460 -12.11 35.90 18.19
C VAL A 460 -13.08 37.09 18.23
N ARG A 461 -14.33 36.90 17.80
CA ARG A 461 -15.34 37.97 17.82
C ARG A 461 -15.91 38.23 19.21
N SER A 462 -16.19 37.19 19.99
CA SER A 462 -16.85 37.32 21.30
C SER A 462 -15.88 37.67 22.42
N SER A 463 -14.63 37.23 22.36
CA SER A 463 -13.62 37.38 23.41
C SER A 463 -12.20 37.41 22.83
N PRO A 464 -11.78 38.51 22.17
CA PRO A 464 -10.50 38.59 21.46
C PRO A 464 -9.27 38.24 22.32
N ALA A 465 -9.19 38.74 23.56
CA ALA A 465 -8.07 38.47 24.46
C ALA A 465 -7.95 36.98 24.86
N VAL A 466 -9.10 36.30 25.04
CA VAL A 466 -9.13 34.86 25.32
C VAL A 466 -8.72 34.07 24.07
N ALA A 467 -9.20 34.49 22.89
CA ALA A 467 -8.83 33.86 21.63
C ALA A 467 -7.32 33.97 21.36
N GLU A 468 -6.74 35.16 21.54
CA GLU A 468 -5.30 35.39 21.37
C GLU A 468 -4.48 34.49 22.28
N LYS A 469 -4.86 34.40 23.57
CA LYS A 469 -4.20 33.51 24.53
C LYS A 469 -4.29 32.04 24.09
N LEU A 470 -5.50 31.51 23.90
CA LEU A 470 -5.72 30.08 23.64
C LEU A 470 -5.16 29.65 22.27
N GLN A 471 -5.30 30.48 21.24
CA GLN A 471 -4.77 30.16 19.91
C GLN A 471 -3.23 30.29 19.87
N GLY A 472 -2.66 31.25 20.62
CA GLY A 472 -1.21 31.34 20.82
C GLY A 472 -0.64 30.12 21.55
N GLU A 473 -1.28 29.69 22.63
CA GLU A 473 -0.91 28.47 23.37
C GLU A 473 -1.04 27.22 22.50
N LEU A 474 -2.11 27.11 21.70
CA LEU A 474 -2.29 26.02 20.73
C LEU A 474 -1.16 26.01 19.69
N GLN A 475 -0.81 27.17 19.12
CA GLN A 475 0.26 27.26 18.12
C GLN A 475 1.61 26.79 18.69
N VAL A 476 1.94 27.18 19.93
CA VAL A 476 3.14 26.72 20.62
C VAL A 476 3.09 25.20 20.84
N TYR A 477 1.95 24.68 21.31
CA TYR A 477 1.77 23.25 21.53
C TYR A 477 1.92 22.43 20.24
N LEU A 478 1.34 22.87 19.12
CA LEU A 478 1.45 22.15 17.84
C LEU A 478 2.88 22.10 17.33
N LYS A 479 3.65 23.20 17.47
CA LYS A 479 5.09 23.21 17.16
C LYS A 479 5.88 22.23 18.03
N GLN A 480 5.61 22.22 19.33
CA GLN A 480 6.26 21.29 20.27
C GLN A 480 5.90 19.83 19.99
N ARG A 481 4.63 19.55 19.71
CA ARG A 481 4.15 18.20 19.34
C ARG A 481 4.83 17.71 18.07
N HIS A 482 4.87 18.55 17.02
CA HIS A 482 5.56 18.20 15.77
C HIS A 482 7.05 17.93 15.98
N ALA A 483 7.73 18.78 16.76
CA ALA A 483 9.14 18.58 17.09
C ALA A 483 9.36 17.26 17.86
N SER A 484 8.49 16.92 18.80
CA SER A 484 8.54 15.66 19.54
C SER A 484 8.33 14.44 18.64
N LEU A 485 7.34 14.47 17.74
CA LEU A 485 7.10 13.39 16.78
C LEU A 485 8.28 13.21 15.82
N LYS A 486 8.87 14.33 15.34
CA LYS A 486 10.06 14.29 14.48
C LYS A 486 11.26 13.72 15.24
N ALA A 487 11.50 14.16 16.48
CA ALA A 487 12.57 13.64 17.32
C ALA A 487 12.41 12.14 17.54
N LYS A 488 11.21 11.66 17.89
CA LYS A 488 10.90 10.23 18.04
C LYS A 488 11.21 9.43 16.77
N ALA A 489 10.80 9.93 15.61
CA ALA A 489 11.09 9.26 14.33
C ALA A 489 12.59 9.20 14.04
N THR A 490 13.33 10.28 14.33
CA THR A 490 14.78 10.34 14.12
C THR A 490 15.55 9.46 15.11
N GLU A 491 15.24 9.54 16.40
CA GLU A 491 15.88 8.77 17.47
C GLU A 491 15.73 7.26 17.22
N LEU A 492 14.50 6.79 16.96
CA LEU A 492 14.27 5.37 16.68
C LEU A 492 14.96 4.90 15.39
N SER A 493 15.05 5.75 14.37
CA SER A 493 15.83 5.44 13.17
C SER A 493 17.34 5.36 13.46
N GLN A 494 17.86 6.23 14.32
CA GLN A 494 19.27 6.22 14.74
C GLN A 494 19.58 5.01 15.61
N ASP A 495 18.71 4.65 16.55
CA ASP A 495 18.84 3.46 17.38
C ASP A 495 18.83 2.19 16.52
N VAL A 496 17.92 2.11 15.55
CA VAL A 496 17.87 1.01 14.57
C VAL A 496 19.16 0.96 13.74
N ALA A 497 19.68 2.10 13.28
CA ALA A 497 20.93 2.15 12.54
C ALA A 497 22.11 1.70 13.42
N ALA A 498 22.20 2.18 14.67
CA ALA A 498 23.23 1.81 15.62
C ALA A 498 23.16 0.33 16.03
N LEU A 499 21.97 -0.24 16.21
CA LEU A 499 21.78 -1.67 16.45
C LEU A 499 22.20 -2.51 15.23
N LYS A 500 21.80 -2.09 14.02
CA LYS A 500 22.24 -2.72 12.77
C LYS A 500 23.76 -2.63 12.64
N ASP A 501 24.37 -1.51 13.01
CA ASP A 501 25.82 -1.33 12.98
C ASP A 501 26.53 -2.14 14.07
N GLY A 502 25.98 -2.24 15.28
CA GLY A 502 26.52 -3.06 16.37
C GLY A 502 26.45 -4.57 16.09
N LEU A 503 25.33 -5.04 15.54
CA LEU A 503 25.17 -6.44 15.07
C LEU A 503 26.12 -6.76 13.91
N LYS A 504 26.46 -5.78 13.07
CA LYS A 504 27.42 -5.93 11.97
C LYS A 504 28.87 -5.83 12.44
N GLN A 505 29.20 -4.94 13.39
CA GLN A 505 30.53 -4.80 14.00
C GLN A 505 30.93 -6.02 14.84
N ALA A 506 29.96 -6.74 15.41
CA ALA A 506 30.21 -8.03 16.05
C ALA A 506 30.71 -9.11 15.04
N ASN A 507 30.64 -8.86 13.73
CA ASN A 507 30.91 -9.84 12.66
C ASN A 507 31.85 -9.36 11.53
N SER A 508 32.51 -8.20 11.59
CA SER A 508 33.34 -7.72 10.45
C SER A 508 34.70 -7.13 10.83
N VAL A 509 35.75 -7.56 10.14
CA VAL A 509 37.15 -7.10 10.26
C VAL A 509 37.53 -6.05 9.18
N ALA A 510 36.65 -5.74 8.21
CA ALA A 510 36.94 -4.87 7.07
C ALA A 510 36.21 -3.51 7.07
N GLU A 511 36.78 -2.53 6.36
CA GLU A 511 36.24 -1.16 6.20
C GLU A 511 34.82 -1.20 5.56
N PRO A 512 33.81 -0.50 6.10
CA PRO A 512 32.46 -0.51 5.55
C PRO A 512 32.37 0.10 4.14
N VAL A 513 31.33 -0.27 3.40
CA VAL A 513 31.05 0.17 2.03
C VAL A 513 29.70 0.88 1.94
N LEU A 514 29.66 2.02 1.26
CA LEU A 514 28.43 2.72 0.82
C LEU A 514 28.25 2.45 -0.68
N ILE A 515 27.09 1.93 -1.10
CA ILE A 515 26.79 1.64 -2.51
C ILE A 515 25.74 2.64 -2.98
N ALA A 516 26.07 3.46 -3.99
CA ALA A 516 25.13 4.40 -4.59
C ALA A 516 24.95 4.06 -6.07
N PHE A 517 23.71 4.01 -6.56
CA PHE A 517 23.44 3.59 -7.95
C PHE A 517 22.57 4.56 -8.77
N GLY A 518 22.86 4.63 -10.07
CA GLY A 518 22.04 5.29 -11.09
C GLY A 518 21.54 4.28 -12.13
N SER A 519 20.23 4.16 -12.29
CA SER A 519 19.58 3.08 -13.06
C SER A 519 18.23 3.51 -13.61
N ASP A 520 18.03 3.41 -14.93
CA ASP A 520 16.72 3.66 -15.57
C ASP A 520 15.89 2.37 -15.75
N THR A 521 16.52 1.25 -16.11
CA THR A 521 15.85 -0.03 -16.42
C THR A 521 15.93 -1.06 -15.29
N GLY A 522 16.60 -0.72 -14.19
CA GLY A 522 16.76 -1.59 -13.01
C GLY A 522 17.97 -2.52 -13.05
N VAL A 523 18.73 -2.60 -14.14
CA VAL A 523 19.89 -3.52 -14.23
C VAL A 523 21.01 -3.08 -13.28
N THR A 524 21.41 -1.80 -13.28
CA THR A 524 22.46 -1.30 -12.38
C THR A 524 22.05 -1.40 -10.92
N GLU A 525 20.77 -1.22 -10.61
CA GLU A 525 20.21 -1.47 -9.28
C GLU A 525 20.36 -2.95 -8.88
N GLN A 526 20.07 -3.89 -9.78
CA GLN A 526 20.28 -5.32 -9.53
C GLN A 526 21.76 -5.64 -9.30
N VAL A 527 22.68 -5.05 -10.07
CA VAL A 527 24.13 -5.20 -9.87
C VAL A 527 24.55 -4.65 -8.51
N ALA A 528 24.06 -3.49 -8.10
CA ALA A 528 24.33 -2.91 -6.79
C ALA A 528 23.83 -3.81 -5.64
N LYS A 529 22.65 -4.43 -5.79
CA LYS A 529 22.10 -5.42 -4.85
C LYS A 529 22.93 -6.72 -4.83
N LYS A 530 23.34 -7.23 -5.99
CA LYS A 530 24.23 -8.40 -6.11
C LYS A 530 25.57 -8.13 -5.41
N PHE A 531 26.15 -6.96 -5.65
CA PHE A 531 27.39 -6.52 -5.01
C PHE A 531 27.26 -6.40 -3.49
N ALA A 532 26.16 -5.86 -2.99
CA ALA A 532 25.88 -5.82 -1.55
C ALA A 532 25.83 -7.23 -0.93
N GLY A 533 25.26 -8.20 -1.64
CA GLY A 533 25.29 -9.62 -1.26
C GLY A 533 26.72 -10.18 -1.19
N LEU A 534 27.54 -9.90 -2.20
CA LEU A 534 28.95 -10.33 -2.24
C LEU A 534 29.80 -9.70 -1.12
N CYS A 535 29.51 -8.44 -0.74
CA CYS A 535 30.11 -7.82 0.45
C CYS A 535 29.72 -8.59 1.72
N ALA A 536 28.45 -8.94 1.88
CA ALA A 536 27.96 -9.69 3.04
C ALA A 536 28.60 -11.09 3.14
N GLU A 537 28.76 -11.80 2.01
CA GLU A 537 29.45 -13.11 1.97
C GLU A 537 30.90 -13.04 2.45
N ARG A 538 31.58 -11.91 2.26
CA ARG A 538 32.95 -11.66 2.73
C ARG A 538 33.01 -11.02 4.11
N GLY A 539 31.87 -10.84 4.80
CA GLY A 539 31.81 -10.13 6.07
C GLY A 539 32.21 -8.65 5.97
N VAL A 540 32.05 -8.03 4.80
CA VAL A 540 32.23 -6.58 4.59
C VAL A 540 30.92 -5.87 4.90
N GLN A 541 30.95 -4.90 5.82
CA GLN A 541 29.76 -4.15 6.21
C GLN A 541 29.28 -3.24 5.08
N VAL A 542 28.10 -3.51 4.51
CA VAL A 542 27.40 -2.52 3.66
C VAL A 542 26.59 -1.59 4.55
N ARG A 543 26.97 -0.30 4.58
CA ARG A 543 26.32 0.74 5.39
C ARG A 543 24.96 1.11 4.83
N ARG A 544 24.90 1.37 3.53
CA ARG A 544 23.69 1.76 2.81
C ARG A 544 23.85 1.37 1.34
N THR A 545 22.75 0.94 0.73
CA THR A 545 22.60 0.82 -0.72
C THR A 545 21.44 1.73 -1.10
N CYS A 546 21.71 2.79 -1.86
CA CYS A 546 20.72 3.81 -2.20
C CYS A 546 20.82 4.25 -3.65
N ASP A 547 19.78 4.90 -4.16
CA ASP A 547 19.91 5.65 -5.41
C ASP A 547 20.86 6.85 -5.23
N LEU A 548 21.33 7.43 -6.33
CA LEU A 548 22.25 8.57 -6.29
C LEU A 548 21.54 9.84 -5.80
N ASP A 549 20.27 10.04 -6.18
CA ASP A 549 19.51 11.24 -5.81
C ASP A 549 19.18 11.35 -4.30
N GLU A 550 19.11 10.22 -3.61
CA GLU A 550 19.00 10.09 -2.15
C GLU A 550 20.20 10.70 -1.40
N ILE A 551 21.33 10.93 -2.06
CA ILE A 551 22.53 11.57 -1.50
C ILE A 551 22.96 12.79 -2.33
N SER A 552 21.99 13.48 -2.93
CA SER A 552 22.22 14.65 -3.79
C SER A 552 22.64 15.92 -3.02
N ASP A 553 22.47 15.97 -1.69
CA ASP A 553 23.01 17.03 -0.84
C ASP A 553 24.46 16.71 -0.43
N MET A 554 25.37 17.69 -0.56
CA MET A 554 26.81 17.46 -0.30
C MET A 554 27.11 17.16 1.18
N GLU A 555 26.36 17.75 2.13
CA GLU A 555 26.53 17.42 3.56
C GLU A 555 26.01 15.99 3.83
N GLU A 556 24.91 15.59 3.22
CA GLU A 556 24.40 14.22 3.30
C GLU A 556 25.36 13.20 2.68
N LEU A 557 25.92 13.50 1.50
CA LEU A 557 26.93 12.67 0.84
C LEU A 557 28.15 12.46 1.75
N LYS A 558 28.70 13.56 2.30
CA LYS A 558 29.84 13.51 3.22
C LYS A 558 29.51 12.69 4.48
N ALA A 559 28.34 12.91 5.07
CA ALA A 559 27.91 12.17 6.24
C ALA A 559 27.73 10.68 5.95
N ALA A 560 27.16 10.31 4.80
CA ALA A 560 26.98 8.93 4.38
C ALA A 560 28.32 8.21 4.10
N ALA A 561 29.26 8.93 3.48
CA ALA A 561 30.59 8.43 3.11
C ALA A 561 31.59 8.40 4.28
N LEU A 562 31.34 9.11 5.38
CA LEU A 562 32.28 9.24 6.50
C LEU A 562 32.70 7.87 7.06
N GLY A 563 33.98 7.52 6.95
CA GLY A 563 34.51 6.24 7.44
C GLY A 563 33.97 5.01 6.68
N ALA A 564 33.55 5.16 5.42
CA ALA A 564 33.31 4.07 4.49
C ALA A 564 33.98 4.36 3.15
N THR A 565 34.17 3.29 2.36
CA THR A 565 34.47 3.40 0.94
C THR A 565 33.18 3.53 0.15
N MET A 566 33.05 4.59 -0.66
CA MET A 566 31.89 4.81 -1.54
C MET A 566 32.10 4.11 -2.89
N VAL A 567 31.14 3.29 -3.29
CA VAL A 567 31.10 2.59 -4.58
C VAL A 567 29.94 3.16 -5.38
N VAL A 568 30.25 3.85 -6.47
CA VAL A 568 29.24 4.42 -7.37
C VAL A 568 29.04 3.50 -8.56
N MET A 569 27.83 3.02 -8.77
CA MET A 569 27.47 2.17 -9.91
C MET A 569 26.48 2.93 -10.80
N CYS A 570 26.88 3.35 -12.00
CA CYS A 570 26.04 4.22 -12.81
C CYS A 570 25.95 3.73 -14.26
N SER A 571 24.72 3.55 -14.74
CA SER A 571 24.44 3.38 -16.18
C SER A 571 24.46 4.72 -16.89
N THR A 572 24.67 4.69 -18.20
CA THR A 572 24.54 5.86 -19.08
C THR A 572 23.28 5.74 -19.93
N CYS A 573 22.51 6.83 -20.02
CA CYS A 573 21.26 6.87 -20.80
C CYS A 573 21.46 7.65 -22.10
N GLY A 574 20.83 7.18 -23.19
CA GLY A 574 20.79 7.89 -24.47
C GLY A 574 22.17 8.33 -24.98
N HIS A 575 22.33 9.63 -25.20
CA HIS A 575 23.57 10.24 -25.72
C HIS A 575 24.51 10.73 -24.60
N GLY A 576 24.67 9.97 -23.52
CA GLY A 576 25.60 10.31 -22.44
C GLY A 576 24.96 11.00 -21.24
N ASP A 577 23.63 10.88 -21.10
CA ASP A 577 22.84 11.44 -20.01
C ASP A 577 22.87 10.54 -18.78
N PHE A 578 22.54 11.16 -17.63
CA PHE A 578 22.39 10.44 -16.37
C PHE A 578 21.02 9.76 -16.28
N PRO A 579 20.92 8.62 -15.60
CA PRO A 579 19.64 8.01 -15.24
C PRO A 579 18.75 8.96 -14.41
N GLN A 580 17.43 8.73 -14.46
CA GLN A 580 16.45 9.60 -13.79
C GLN A 580 16.69 9.73 -12.29
N ASN A 581 17.17 8.67 -11.63
CA ASN A 581 17.48 8.62 -10.20
C ASN A 581 18.94 9.02 -9.87
N ALA A 582 19.62 9.70 -10.80
CA ALA A 582 20.96 10.27 -10.61
C ALA A 582 21.05 11.74 -11.09
N GLY A 583 19.95 12.32 -11.56
CA GLY A 583 19.93 13.65 -12.16
C GLY A 583 20.08 14.77 -11.13
N LEU A 584 19.44 14.65 -9.97
CA LEU A 584 19.59 15.63 -8.88
C LEU A 584 21.00 15.58 -8.31
N PHE A 585 21.53 14.37 -8.13
CA PHE A 585 22.89 14.14 -7.68
C PHE A 585 23.91 14.79 -8.61
N TRP A 586 23.81 14.55 -9.91
CA TRP A 586 24.72 15.17 -10.88
C TRP A 586 24.59 16.70 -10.89
N SER A 587 23.37 17.23 -10.79
CA SER A 587 23.14 18.68 -10.75
C SER A 587 23.84 19.34 -9.57
N SER A 588 23.77 18.72 -8.38
CA SER A 588 24.48 19.19 -7.19
C SER A 588 25.99 19.03 -7.33
N LEU A 589 26.47 17.86 -7.75
CA LEU A 589 27.89 17.54 -7.85
C LEU A 589 28.62 18.40 -8.90
N SER A 590 27.95 18.71 -10.00
CA SER A 590 28.48 19.54 -11.08
C SER A 590 28.40 21.04 -10.81
N SER A 591 27.78 21.47 -9.71
CA SER A 591 27.64 22.88 -9.36
C SER A 591 29.00 23.59 -9.29
N THR A 592 29.09 24.76 -9.93
CA THR A 592 30.28 25.61 -9.92
C THR A 592 30.52 26.32 -8.59
N THR A 593 29.57 26.23 -7.64
CA THR A 593 29.67 26.86 -6.32
C THR A 593 30.43 26.00 -5.30
N LEU A 594 30.72 24.73 -5.63
CA LEU A 594 31.44 23.82 -4.73
C LEU A 594 32.94 24.17 -4.64
N ALA A 595 33.50 24.09 -3.43
CA ALA A 595 34.92 24.34 -3.22
C ALA A 595 35.79 23.21 -3.83
N PRO A 596 37.04 23.49 -4.28
CA PRO A 596 37.93 22.47 -4.86
C PRO A 596 38.30 21.28 -3.95
N LYS A 597 38.00 21.35 -2.65
CA LYS A 597 38.24 20.29 -1.66
C LYS A 597 36.96 19.88 -0.93
N GLU A 598 35.80 20.10 -1.56
CA GLU A 598 34.51 19.83 -0.95
C GLU A 598 34.37 18.37 -0.50
N LEU A 599 35.01 17.42 -1.19
CA LEU A 599 34.95 15.98 -0.90
C LEU A 599 36.25 15.45 -0.27
N ASP A 600 37.04 16.31 0.38
CA ASP A 600 38.25 15.87 1.10
C ASP A 600 37.90 14.82 2.16
N GLY A 601 38.71 13.75 2.22
CA GLY A 601 38.45 12.59 3.09
C GLY A 601 37.45 11.56 2.56
N VAL A 602 36.74 11.81 1.44
CA VAL A 602 35.89 10.80 0.79
C VAL A 602 36.75 9.84 -0.02
N ARG A 603 36.64 8.54 0.26
CA ARG A 603 37.28 7.45 -0.50
C ARG A 603 36.27 6.83 -1.45
N PHE A 604 36.60 6.65 -2.72
CA PHE A 604 35.63 6.14 -3.69
C PHE A 604 36.21 5.30 -4.82
N CYS A 605 35.34 4.53 -5.48
CA CYS A 605 35.55 3.95 -6.80
C CYS A 605 34.24 3.91 -7.59
N VAL A 606 34.34 3.72 -8.91
CA VAL A 606 33.20 3.77 -9.83
C VAL A 606 33.12 2.48 -10.64
N PHE A 607 31.92 2.00 -10.90
CA PHE A 607 31.63 0.96 -11.89
C PHE A 607 30.61 1.51 -12.89
N GLY A 608 31.07 1.76 -14.12
CA GLY A 608 30.24 2.29 -15.20
C GLY A 608 29.60 1.17 -16.02
N MET A 609 28.34 1.33 -16.37
CA MET A 609 27.62 0.43 -17.27
C MET A 609 27.22 1.15 -18.56
N GLY A 610 27.43 0.48 -19.70
CA GLY A 610 27.08 1.02 -21.02
C GLY A 610 27.19 -0.02 -22.13
N ASP A 611 26.99 0.42 -23.37
CA ASP A 611 27.14 -0.38 -24.58
C ASP A 611 28.18 0.30 -25.50
N ARG A 612 29.29 -0.38 -25.81
CA ARG A 612 30.39 0.19 -26.62
C ARG A 612 29.99 0.59 -28.05
N SER A 613 28.83 0.16 -28.54
CA SER A 613 28.28 0.63 -29.82
C SER A 613 27.94 2.13 -29.81
N TYR A 614 27.78 2.72 -28.63
CA TYR A 614 27.66 4.17 -28.44
C TYR A 614 29.04 4.80 -28.27
N HIS A 615 29.81 4.86 -29.36
CA HIS A 615 31.24 5.24 -29.36
C HIS A 615 31.56 6.54 -28.60
N ASP A 616 30.75 7.58 -28.76
CA ASP A 616 30.99 8.91 -28.17
C ASP A 616 30.43 9.06 -26.74
N SER A 617 29.62 8.12 -26.26
CA SER A 617 28.93 8.22 -24.97
C SER A 617 29.03 6.96 -24.11
N PHE A 618 29.97 6.07 -24.42
CA PHE A 618 30.17 4.83 -23.68
C PHE A 618 30.59 5.08 -22.22
N CYS A 619 29.76 4.66 -21.26
CA CYS A 619 29.93 4.86 -19.81
C CYS A 619 30.13 6.34 -19.40
N GLU A 620 29.60 7.28 -20.19
CA GLU A 620 29.85 8.71 -20.03
C GLU A 620 29.38 9.28 -18.68
N ALA A 621 28.24 8.84 -18.16
CA ALA A 621 27.75 9.30 -16.86
C ALA A 621 28.72 8.92 -15.72
N ALA A 622 29.24 7.69 -15.74
CA ALA A 622 30.20 7.20 -14.76
C ALA A 622 31.55 7.93 -14.84
N LYS A 623 32.04 8.19 -16.06
CA LYS A 623 33.26 8.98 -16.29
C LYS A 623 33.14 10.40 -15.72
N LYS A 624 32.02 11.06 -15.99
CA LYS A 624 31.70 12.41 -15.47
C LYS A 624 31.71 12.45 -13.94
N ILE A 625 31.14 11.44 -13.29
CA ILE A 625 31.18 11.32 -11.82
C ILE A 625 32.62 11.17 -11.33
N GLU A 626 33.37 10.21 -11.90
CA GLU A 626 34.74 9.92 -11.46
C GLU A 626 35.64 11.17 -11.57
N GLU A 627 35.63 11.85 -12.72
CA GLU A 627 36.41 13.06 -12.92
C GLU A 627 36.03 14.17 -11.93
N ARG A 628 34.73 14.33 -11.66
CA ARG A 628 34.25 15.39 -10.77
C ARG A 628 34.61 15.12 -9.32
N PHE A 629 34.51 13.87 -8.87
CA PHE A 629 34.94 13.46 -7.52
C PHE A 629 36.43 13.77 -7.30
N VAL A 630 37.29 13.42 -8.27
CA VAL A 630 38.73 13.74 -8.19
C VAL A 630 38.95 15.25 -8.14
N LYS A 631 38.27 16.04 -8.99
CA LYS A 631 38.37 17.51 -9.01
C LYS A 631 37.93 18.18 -7.69
N LEU A 632 37.07 17.52 -6.91
CA LEU A 632 36.58 18.01 -5.61
C LEU A 632 37.37 17.47 -4.41
N GLY A 633 38.47 16.74 -4.64
CA GLY A 633 39.38 16.28 -3.60
C GLY A 633 39.11 14.87 -3.05
N ALA A 634 38.18 14.11 -3.61
CA ALA A 634 37.95 12.73 -3.20
C ALA A 634 39.13 11.82 -3.64
N THR A 635 39.45 10.82 -2.81
CA THR A 635 40.53 9.86 -3.06
C THR A 635 40.00 8.64 -3.81
N ARG A 636 40.45 8.43 -5.05
CA ARG A 636 40.16 7.21 -5.82
C ARG A 636 40.95 6.03 -5.26
N ILE A 637 40.27 4.95 -4.89
CA ILE A 637 40.90 3.74 -4.33
C ILE A 637 41.11 2.62 -5.36
N LEU A 638 40.42 2.67 -6.49
CA LEU A 638 40.47 1.70 -7.58
C LEU A 638 40.04 2.38 -8.88
N ASP A 639 40.68 2.01 -9.99
CA ASP A 639 40.29 2.48 -11.32
C ASP A 639 38.85 2.05 -11.67
N MET A 640 38.15 2.87 -12.45
CA MET A 640 36.76 2.60 -12.84
C MET A 640 36.62 1.23 -13.53
N GLY A 641 35.70 0.41 -13.03
CA GLY A 641 35.26 -0.81 -13.70
C GLY A 641 34.27 -0.51 -14.82
N ILE A 642 34.27 -1.32 -15.86
CA ILE A 642 33.42 -1.14 -17.04
C ILE A 642 32.61 -2.41 -17.26
N GLY A 643 31.28 -2.29 -17.24
CA GLY A 643 30.36 -3.33 -17.73
C GLY A 643 29.87 -2.97 -19.13
N ASP A 644 30.21 -3.78 -20.13
CA ASP A 644 29.84 -3.58 -21.53
C ASP A 644 28.77 -4.58 -21.97
N ASP A 645 27.61 -4.11 -22.43
CA ASP A 645 26.52 -4.95 -22.93
C ASP A 645 26.88 -5.75 -24.20
N ARG A 646 28.06 -5.51 -24.79
CA ARG A 646 28.59 -6.23 -25.96
C ARG A 646 29.58 -7.34 -25.64
N ASP A 647 29.93 -7.54 -24.38
CA ASP A 647 30.77 -8.67 -23.97
C ASP A 647 29.96 -9.97 -23.90
N GLU A 648 30.65 -11.11 -23.90
CA GLU A 648 30.05 -12.46 -23.95
C GLU A 648 29.03 -12.69 -22.82
N ASP A 649 29.39 -12.27 -21.61
CA ASP A 649 28.52 -12.26 -20.42
C ASP A 649 28.04 -10.85 -20.06
N LYS A 650 28.03 -9.93 -21.04
CA LYS A 650 27.65 -8.52 -20.88
C LYS A 650 28.44 -7.84 -19.74
N TRP A 651 27.76 -7.08 -18.88
CA TRP A 651 28.35 -6.41 -17.73
C TRP A 651 29.09 -7.36 -16.76
N GLU A 652 28.74 -8.66 -16.73
CA GLU A 652 29.35 -9.62 -15.82
C GLU A 652 30.82 -9.87 -16.14
N THR A 653 31.23 -9.77 -17.41
CA THR A 653 32.62 -9.94 -17.83
C THR A 653 33.54 -8.93 -17.13
N GLY A 654 33.21 -7.64 -17.23
CA GLY A 654 33.97 -6.58 -16.58
C GLY A 654 33.80 -6.54 -15.06
N PHE A 655 32.62 -6.88 -14.55
CA PHE A 655 32.35 -6.96 -13.11
C PHE A 655 33.18 -8.05 -12.43
N THR A 656 33.27 -9.23 -13.04
CA THR A 656 34.05 -10.36 -12.52
C THR A 656 35.54 -10.05 -12.49
N ALA A 657 36.06 -9.30 -13.46
CA ALA A 657 37.45 -8.85 -13.48
C ALA A 657 37.73 -7.71 -12.47
N TRP A 658 36.72 -6.89 -12.16
CA TRP A 658 36.83 -5.76 -11.23
C TRP A 658 36.77 -6.19 -9.77
N LEU A 659 35.94 -7.18 -9.43
CA LEU A 659 35.69 -7.64 -8.06
C LEU A 659 36.96 -8.00 -7.26
N PRO A 660 37.89 -8.85 -7.75
CA PRO A 660 39.09 -9.20 -6.99
C PRO A 660 39.97 -7.98 -6.66
N LYS A 661 40.03 -7.01 -7.57
CA LYS A 661 40.79 -5.77 -7.37
C LYS A 661 40.14 -4.88 -6.31
N PHE A 662 38.80 -4.83 -6.29
CA PHE A 662 38.04 -4.14 -5.25
C PHE A 662 38.28 -4.74 -3.88
N TRP A 663 38.18 -6.07 -3.74
CA TRP A 663 38.43 -6.76 -2.48
C TRP A 663 39.83 -6.50 -1.94
N ALA A 664 40.84 -6.52 -2.80
CA ALA A 664 42.21 -6.18 -2.43
C ALA A 664 42.34 -4.70 -1.97
N ALA A 665 41.67 -3.77 -2.65
CA ALA A 665 41.73 -2.33 -2.35
C ALA A 665 41.14 -1.99 -0.96
N ILE A 666 40.08 -2.68 -0.54
CA ILE A 666 39.45 -2.49 0.78
C ILE A 666 39.96 -3.47 1.85
N LYS A 667 40.93 -4.33 1.50
CA LYS A 667 41.45 -5.40 2.37
C LYS A 667 40.33 -6.29 2.93
N ALA A 668 39.39 -6.68 2.07
CA ALA A 668 38.29 -7.57 2.46
C ALA A 668 38.84 -8.95 2.87
N PRO A 669 38.19 -9.64 3.82
CA PRO A 669 38.53 -11.02 4.15
C PRO A 669 38.29 -11.93 2.95
N GLU A 670 39.07 -12.99 2.84
CA GLU A 670 38.71 -14.09 1.94
C GLU A 670 37.38 -14.70 2.39
N PRO A 671 36.51 -15.14 1.47
CA PRO A 671 35.30 -15.85 1.82
C PRO A 671 35.64 -17.05 2.70
N VAL A 672 34.94 -17.21 3.82
CA VAL A 672 35.05 -18.41 4.64
C VAL A 672 34.36 -19.53 3.88
N ASP A 673 35.13 -20.39 3.22
CA ASP A 673 34.62 -21.66 2.71
C ASP A 673 34.65 -22.68 3.86
N ASP A 674 33.51 -22.84 4.53
CA ASP A 674 33.35 -23.81 5.62
C ASP A 674 33.07 -25.23 5.11
N GLY A 675 33.19 -25.47 3.79
CA GLY A 675 32.95 -26.74 3.14
C GLY A 675 31.49 -27.19 3.19
N ARG A 676 30.57 -26.36 3.70
CA ARG A 676 29.15 -26.66 3.72
C ARG A 676 28.54 -26.16 2.42
N PRO A 677 27.73 -26.98 1.72
CA PRO A 677 26.95 -26.47 0.62
C PRO A 677 26.09 -25.32 1.12
N LYS A 678 26.20 -24.15 0.46
CA LYS A 678 25.38 -22.98 0.76
C LYS A 678 23.93 -23.42 0.90
N THR A 679 23.25 -22.98 1.97
CA THR A 679 21.84 -23.32 2.17
C THR A 679 21.09 -22.94 0.90
N PRO A 680 20.48 -23.91 0.19
CA PRO A 680 19.80 -23.59 -1.04
C PRO A 680 18.68 -22.61 -0.72
N LEU A 681 18.51 -21.59 -1.55
CA LEU A 681 17.44 -20.59 -1.40
C LEU A 681 16.04 -21.24 -1.37
N PHE A 682 15.95 -22.50 -1.79
CA PHE A 682 14.74 -23.30 -1.86
C PHE A 682 15.00 -24.69 -1.27
N GLU A 683 14.11 -25.15 -0.40
CA GLU A 683 14.09 -26.52 0.11
C GLU A 683 13.26 -27.40 -0.83
N VAL A 684 13.85 -28.48 -1.36
CA VAL A 684 13.12 -29.45 -2.20
C VAL A 684 12.57 -30.55 -1.29
N LYS A 685 11.23 -30.65 -1.17
CA LYS A 685 10.56 -31.73 -0.44
C LYS A 685 10.00 -32.77 -1.39
N TYR A 686 10.44 -34.01 -1.24
CA TYR A 686 9.90 -35.15 -1.98
C TYR A 686 8.56 -35.59 -1.37
N HIS A 687 7.50 -35.63 -2.17
CA HIS A 687 6.20 -36.16 -1.78
C HIS A 687 5.95 -37.49 -2.48
N GLU A 688 6.11 -38.61 -1.77
CA GLU A 688 6.04 -39.99 -2.31
C GLU A 688 4.69 -40.38 -2.96
N ASN A 689 3.64 -39.56 -2.81
CA ASN A 689 2.30 -39.82 -3.36
C ASN A 689 1.62 -38.57 -3.94
N ALA A 690 2.38 -37.52 -4.27
CA ALA A 690 1.82 -36.39 -4.99
C ALA A 690 1.64 -36.80 -6.47
N ALA A 691 0.40 -37.08 -6.87
CA ALA A 691 0.07 -36.95 -8.29
C ALA A 691 0.36 -35.49 -8.63
N ALA A 692 1.36 -35.25 -9.49
CA ALA A 692 1.69 -33.91 -9.95
C ALA A 692 0.41 -33.32 -10.56
N VAL A 693 -0.23 -32.40 -9.83
CA VAL A 693 -1.23 -31.54 -10.43
C VAL A 693 -0.41 -30.54 -11.22
N THR A 694 -0.21 -30.81 -12.50
CA THR A 694 0.36 -29.87 -13.48
C THR A 694 -0.64 -28.73 -13.74
N ALA A 695 -1.12 -28.07 -12.69
CA ALA A 695 -1.80 -26.80 -12.85
C ALA A 695 -0.70 -25.80 -13.26
N ALA A 696 -0.72 -25.40 -14.53
CA ALA A 696 0.17 -24.36 -15.02
C ALA A 696 0.03 -23.12 -14.12
N MET A 697 1.15 -22.63 -13.59
CA MET A 697 1.15 -21.47 -12.72
C MET A 697 0.85 -20.24 -13.59
N VAL A 698 -0.40 -19.78 -13.63
CA VAL A 698 -0.83 -18.63 -14.42
C VAL A 698 -0.61 -17.35 -13.60
N PRO A 699 0.33 -16.47 -13.97
CA PRO A 699 0.55 -15.23 -13.24
C PRO A 699 -0.73 -14.37 -13.19
N PRO A 700 -0.96 -13.60 -12.11
CA PRO A 700 -2.10 -12.70 -12.02
C PRO A 700 -2.19 -11.77 -13.25
N GLY A 701 -3.31 -11.83 -13.98
CA GLY A 701 -3.55 -11.04 -15.19
C GLY A 701 -3.14 -11.70 -16.51
N ALA A 702 -2.47 -12.86 -16.49
CA ALA A 702 -2.21 -13.65 -17.68
C ALA A 702 -3.43 -14.54 -18.05
N GLN A 703 -3.58 -14.87 -19.33
CA GLN A 703 -4.57 -15.84 -19.79
C GLN A 703 -3.87 -17.04 -20.41
N LEU A 704 -4.39 -18.23 -20.12
CA LEU A 704 -3.88 -19.45 -20.71
C LEU A 704 -4.37 -19.55 -22.15
N LEU A 705 -3.44 -19.69 -23.09
CA LEU A 705 -3.74 -19.87 -24.52
C LEU A 705 -3.40 -21.30 -24.93
N THR A 706 -4.24 -21.91 -25.75
CA THR A 706 -3.99 -23.24 -26.30
C THR A 706 -3.00 -23.15 -27.45
N VAL A 707 -1.91 -23.93 -27.39
CA VAL A 707 -1.01 -24.13 -28.54
C VAL A 707 -1.71 -25.01 -29.57
N THR A 708 -1.90 -24.51 -30.77
CA THR A 708 -2.55 -25.24 -31.88
C THR A 708 -1.55 -25.84 -32.86
N GLU A 709 -0.32 -25.31 -32.92
CA GLU A 709 0.75 -25.82 -33.75
C GLU A 709 2.10 -25.66 -33.05
N ASN A 710 2.99 -26.66 -33.18
CA ASN A 710 4.38 -26.61 -32.77
C ASN A 710 5.23 -27.37 -33.82
N ARG A 711 5.90 -26.63 -34.70
CA ARG A 711 6.61 -27.21 -35.86
C ARG A 711 8.06 -26.73 -35.90
N ARG A 712 9.01 -27.67 -36.01
CA ARG A 712 10.42 -27.33 -36.23
C ARG A 712 10.63 -26.74 -37.63
N LEU A 713 11.37 -25.64 -37.70
CA LEU A 713 11.72 -24.92 -38.93
C LEU A 713 13.12 -25.28 -39.44
N THR A 714 13.99 -25.77 -38.57
CA THR A 714 15.37 -26.14 -38.92
C THR A 714 15.50 -27.63 -39.22
N PRO A 715 16.44 -28.05 -40.10
CA PRO A 715 16.78 -29.46 -40.27
C PRO A 715 17.23 -30.08 -38.96
N ASN A 716 17.05 -31.40 -38.82
CA ASN A 716 17.42 -32.14 -37.59
C ASN A 716 18.92 -32.04 -37.27
N GLU A 717 19.75 -31.89 -38.29
CA GLU A 717 21.22 -31.79 -38.19
C GLU A 717 21.70 -30.40 -37.78
N TYR A 718 20.83 -29.39 -37.81
CA TYR A 718 21.18 -28.05 -37.37
C TYR A 718 21.09 -27.95 -35.86
N GLU A 719 22.16 -27.47 -35.23
CA GLU A 719 22.33 -27.47 -33.77
C GLU A 719 21.22 -26.70 -33.02
N ARG A 720 20.62 -25.68 -33.65
CA ARG A 720 19.57 -24.84 -33.05
C ARG A 720 18.18 -25.32 -33.49
N ASP A 721 17.39 -25.79 -32.54
CA ASP A 721 15.97 -26.12 -32.75
C ASP A 721 15.15 -24.82 -32.77
N ILE A 722 14.85 -24.31 -33.96
CA ILE A 722 14.00 -23.13 -34.16
C ILE A 722 12.60 -23.63 -34.51
N ARG A 723 11.58 -23.15 -33.79
CA ARG A 723 10.20 -23.64 -33.93
C ARG A 723 9.19 -22.54 -34.25
N HIS A 724 8.20 -22.91 -35.05
CA HIS A 724 6.97 -22.16 -35.28
C HIS A 724 5.91 -22.64 -34.28
N VAL A 725 5.34 -21.71 -33.52
CA VAL A 725 4.28 -21.99 -32.56
C VAL A 725 3.07 -21.13 -32.89
N ALA A 726 1.89 -21.75 -33.00
CA ALA A 726 0.63 -21.04 -33.18
C ALA A 726 -0.25 -21.18 -31.93
N LEU A 727 -0.94 -20.10 -31.55
CA LEU A 727 -1.76 -20.01 -30.35
C LEU A 727 -3.21 -19.67 -30.73
N SER A 728 -4.18 -20.35 -30.11
CA SER A 728 -5.60 -20.04 -30.28
C SER A 728 -6.01 -18.87 -29.40
N LEU A 729 -6.72 -17.90 -29.99
CA LEU A 729 -7.33 -16.76 -29.29
C LEU A 729 -8.85 -16.95 -29.07
N GLN A 730 -9.37 -18.13 -29.37
CA GLN A 730 -10.80 -18.38 -29.26
C GLN A 730 -11.24 -18.44 -27.77
N GLY A 731 -12.21 -17.61 -27.39
CA GLY A 731 -12.71 -17.54 -26.00
C GLY A 731 -11.97 -16.55 -25.10
N VAL A 732 -11.06 -15.76 -25.68
CA VAL A 732 -10.18 -14.83 -24.97
C VAL A 732 -10.55 -13.39 -25.33
N ASP A 733 -10.94 -12.59 -24.32
CA ASP A 733 -11.28 -11.16 -24.46
C ASP A 733 -10.20 -10.28 -23.79
N PHE A 734 -8.97 -10.32 -24.34
CA PHE A 734 -7.91 -9.35 -24.03
C PHE A 734 -7.17 -8.93 -25.31
N PRO A 735 -6.80 -7.65 -25.48
CA PRO A 735 -5.99 -7.22 -26.63
C PRO A 735 -4.50 -7.39 -26.36
N PHE A 736 -3.73 -7.60 -27.42
CA PHE A 736 -2.27 -7.64 -27.39
C PHE A 736 -1.67 -6.37 -28.03
N ASP A 737 -0.70 -5.76 -27.36
CA ASP A 737 0.05 -4.58 -27.81
C ASP A 737 1.54 -4.94 -28.04
N LEU A 738 2.27 -4.06 -28.75
CA LEU A 738 3.71 -4.22 -28.94
C LEU A 738 4.44 -4.15 -27.58
N GLY A 739 5.10 -5.24 -27.19
CA GLY A 739 5.76 -5.37 -25.89
C GLY A 739 5.07 -6.32 -24.91
N ASP A 740 3.87 -6.82 -25.25
CA ASP A 740 3.27 -7.92 -24.49
C ASP A 740 4.12 -9.19 -24.58
N ALA A 741 4.26 -9.87 -23.44
CA ALA A 741 5.04 -11.08 -23.32
C ALA A 741 4.15 -12.32 -23.40
N VAL A 742 4.60 -13.30 -24.18
CA VAL A 742 4.03 -14.64 -24.17
C VAL A 742 5.00 -15.56 -23.45
N ALA A 743 4.49 -16.29 -22.46
CA ALA A 743 5.25 -17.35 -21.80
C ALA A 743 4.80 -18.70 -22.38
N LEU A 744 5.75 -19.45 -22.94
CA LEU A 744 5.54 -20.83 -23.34
C LEU A 744 5.97 -21.72 -22.17
N TYR A 745 5.05 -22.54 -21.67
CA TYR A 745 5.36 -23.55 -20.66
C TYR A 745 5.80 -24.83 -21.38
N PRO A 746 7.09 -25.20 -21.33
CA PRO A 746 7.50 -26.51 -21.81
C PRO A 746 6.90 -27.58 -20.89
N GLU A 747 6.32 -28.61 -21.49
CA GLU A 747 6.01 -29.84 -20.78
C GLU A 747 7.20 -30.77 -20.93
N ASN A 748 7.73 -31.27 -19.81
CA ASN A 748 8.78 -32.28 -19.87
C ASN A 748 8.22 -33.53 -20.54
N LEU A 749 8.89 -34.04 -21.56
CA LEU A 749 8.48 -35.31 -22.14
C LEU A 749 8.73 -36.42 -21.09
N PRO A 750 7.95 -37.50 -21.06
CA PRO A 750 8.15 -38.61 -20.12
C PRO A 750 9.58 -39.19 -20.13
N GLN A 751 10.27 -39.05 -21.26
CA GLN A 751 11.65 -39.48 -21.48
C GLN A 751 12.73 -38.47 -21.00
N ASP A 752 12.39 -37.21 -20.75
CA ASP A 752 13.31 -36.20 -20.18
C ASP A 752 13.43 -36.33 -18.65
N GLY A 753 12.54 -37.12 -18.02
CA GLY A 753 12.62 -37.45 -16.60
C GLY A 753 13.90 -38.19 -16.20
N SER A 754 14.58 -38.85 -17.15
CA SER A 754 15.85 -39.54 -16.88
C SER A 754 17.03 -38.58 -16.72
N ILE A 755 16.99 -37.38 -17.33
CA ILE A 755 18.09 -36.43 -17.28
C ILE A 755 18.27 -35.86 -15.86
N VAL A 756 17.17 -35.72 -15.11
CA VAL A 756 17.23 -35.30 -13.71
C VAL A 756 17.79 -36.40 -12.82
N SER A 757 17.48 -37.68 -13.09
CA SER A 757 18.13 -38.79 -12.35
C SER A 757 19.62 -38.91 -12.67
N ASP A 758 20.04 -38.61 -13.90
CA ASP A 758 21.45 -38.71 -14.33
C ASP A 758 22.32 -37.53 -13.84
N LEU A 759 21.71 -36.41 -13.41
CA LEU A 759 22.41 -35.26 -12.81
C LEU A 759 22.69 -35.44 -11.29
N TYR A 760 22.12 -36.47 -10.68
CA TYR A 760 22.25 -36.78 -9.24
C TYR A 760 22.97 -38.10 -8.94
N GLU A 761 23.45 -38.83 -9.96
CA GLU A 761 24.55 -39.81 -9.84
C GLU A 761 25.91 -39.11 -10.09
#